data_AF-A0A2K5EMS8-F1
#
_entry.id   AF-A0A2K5EMS8-F1
#
_cell.length_a   1.000
_cell.length_b   1.000
_cell.length_c   1.000
_cell.angle_alpha   90.00
_cell.angle_beta   90.00
_cell.angle_gamma   90.00
#
_symmetry.space_group_name_H-M   'P 1'
#
loop_
_entity.id
_entity.type
_entity.pdbx_description
1 polymer ?
#
loop_
_entity_poly.entity_id
_entity_poly.type
_entity_poly.pdbx_seq_one_letter_code
_entity_poly.pdbx_strand_id
1 'polypeptide(L)'
;VATVSEKSRIMELEKDLALRVQEVAELRRRLESNKPAGDVDMSLSLLQEISSLQEKLEVSRTDHQREITSLKEHFAAREETHQKEIKALYTATEKLSKENESLKSKLEHANKENSDVIALWKSKLETAIASHQQAMEELKISFSKGLGTETAEFAELKTQIEKMRLDYQHEIENLQNQQESERSAHAKEMEALRAKLMKVIKEKENSLEVIKSKLDKAEDQHLVEMEETLNKLQEAEIKKEKFAEASEEAVSVQRSMQETVNKLHQKEEQFTKLSSDLEKLRENLADMEAKFREKDEREEQLIKAKEKLENDIAEIMKMSGDNSSQLMKMNDELRLKERYVEELQLKLTKANENASFLQKSIEDVTLKAEQSQQEAAKKHEEEKKELEKKLLDLEKKMEMSHNQCQDLKARYEKATSETKTKHEEILQNLQKTLLDTEDKLKAAQEENSGLLQELKELRKQADKAKAAQTAEDAMQIMEQMTKEKTETLASLEDTKQTNAKLQNELDTLKENNLKNVEELNKSKELLTVENQKMEEFRKEIETLKQAAAQKSQQLSALQEENVKLAEELGRSRDEVTSHQKLEEERSVLNNQLLEMKKRESKFIKDADEEKASLQKSISITSALLTEKDAELEKLRNEVTVLRGENASAKSLHSVVQTLESDKVKLELKVKNLELQLKENKRQLSSSSGNTDTQADEDERAQESQIDFLNSVIVDLQRKNQDLKMKVEMMSEAALNGNGDDLNNYDSDDQEKQSKKKPRLFCDICDCFDLHDTEDCPTQAQMSEDPPHSTHHGSRSEERPYCEICEMFGHWATNCNDDETF
;
A
#
# COMPACT_ATOMS: atom_id res chain seq x y z
N VAL A 1 -27.80 -65.86 -55.69
CA VAL A 1 -27.25 -66.91 -54.79
C VAL A 1 -26.04 -66.30 -54.12
N ALA A 2 -26.17 -65.81 -52.89
CA ALA A 2 -25.04 -65.25 -52.15
C ALA A 2 -24.10 -66.39 -51.75
N THR A 3 -22.79 -66.17 -51.89
CA THR A 3 -21.77 -67.15 -51.52
C THR A 3 -21.81 -67.43 -50.00
N VAL A 4 -21.37 -68.61 -49.55
CA VAL A 4 -21.38 -68.98 -48.12
C VAL A 4 -20.64 -67.94 -47.26
N SER A 5 -19.60 -67.32 -47.82
CA SER A 5 -18.85 -66.20 -47.22
C SER A 5 -19.70 -64.94 -47.04
N GLU A 6 -20.45 -64.52 -48.07
CA GLU A 6 -21.35 -63.36 -47.97
C GLU A 6 -22.48 -63.62 -46.98
N LYS A 7 -22.99 -64.85 -46.92
CA LYS A 7 -24.06 -65.21 -45.99
C LYS A 7 -23.61 -65.17 -44.52
N SER A 8 -22.37 -65.58 -44.24
CA SER A 8 -21.76 -65.43 -42.90
C SER A 8 -21.53 -63.97 -42.55
N ARG A 9 -21.01 -63.16 -43.48
CA ARG A 9 -20.79 -61.72 -43.24
C ARG A 9 -22.11 -60.97 -43.02
N ILE A 10 -23.17 -61.35 -43.72
CA ILE A 10 -24.52 -60.78 -43.51
C ILE A 10 -25.05 -61.16 -42.12
N MET A 11 -24.92 -62.43 -41.69
CA MET A 11 -25.33 -62.84 -40.34
C MET A 11 -24.54 -62.12 -39.22
N GLU A 12 -23.25 -61.85 -39.45
CA GLU A 12 -22.41 -61.15 -38.47
C GLU A 12 -22.79 -59.67 -38.38
N LEU A 13 -23.08 -59.03 -39.51
CA LEU A 13 -23.64 -57.67 -39.55
C LEU A 13 -25.04 -57.60 -38.95
N GLU A 14 -25.89 -58.61 -39.16
CA GLU A 14 -27.22 -58.69 -38.53
C GLU A 14 -27.11 -58.86 -37.01
N LYS A 15 -26.12 -59.63 -36.53
CA LYS A 15 -25.85 -59.80 -35.10
C LYS A 15 -25.32 -58.52 -34.46
N ASP A 16 -24.41 -57.81 -35.14
CA ASP A 16 -23.90 -56.51 -34.69
C ASP A 16 -25.01 -55.45 -34.72
N LEU A 17 -25.88 -55.46 -35.73
CA LEU A 17 -27.03 -54.59 -35.79
C LEU A 17 -28.01 -54.87 -34.63
N ALA A 18 -28.25 -56.15 -34.31
CA ALA A 18 -29.09 -56.53 -33.18
C ALA A 18 -28.49 -56.10 -31.83
N LEU A 19 -27.17 -56.23 -31.66
CA LEU A 19 -26.46 -55.74 -30.47
C LEU A 19 -26.53 -54.22 -30.35
N ARG A 20 -26.35 -53.49 -31.46
CA ARG A 20 -26.49 -52.03 -31.48
C ARG A 20 -27.92 -51.57 -31.20
N VAL A 21 -28.92 -52.28 -31.72
CA VAL A 21 -30.33 -52.01 -31.40
C VAL A 21 -30.62 -52.28 -29.92
N GLN A 22 -30.03 -53.33 -29.35
CA GLN A 22 -30.14 -53.63 -27.92
C GLN A 22 -29.43 -52.58 -27.06
N GLU A 23 -28.24 -52.12 -27.44
CA GLU A 23 -27.54 -51.01 -26.76
C GLU A 23 -28.34 -49.71 -26.84
N VAL A 24 -28.90 -49.38 -28.00
CA VAL A 24 -29.76 -48.20 -28.15
C VAL A 24 -31.03 -48.34 -27.31
N ALA A 25 -31.61 -49.53 -27.22
CA ALA A 25 -32.76 -49.79 -26.34
C ALA A 25 -32.37 -49.70 -24.84
N GLU A 26 -31.19 -50.17 -24.46
CA GLU A 26 -30.61 -50.07 -23.11
C GLU A 26 -30.33 -48.61 -22.73
N LEU A 27 -29.75 -47.84 -23.64
CA LEU A 27 -29.46 -46.41 -23.48
C LEU A 27 -30.75 -45.59 -23.40
N ARG A 28 -31.73 -45.89 -24.25
CA ARG A 28 -33.07 -45.29 -24.13
C ARG A 28 -33.74 -45.67 -22.81
N ARG A 29 -33.62 -46.91 -22.35
CA ARG A 29 -34.14 -47.35 -21.04
C ARG A 29 -33.45 -46.63 -19.88
N ARG A 30 -32.13 -46.40 -19.97
CA ARG A 30 -31.37 -45.61 -18.98
C ARG A 30 -31.72 -44.12 -19.04
N LEU A 31 -31.99 -43.57 -20.22
CA LEU A 31 -32.46 -42.19 -20.37
C LEU A 31 -33.88 -42.01 -19.82
N GLU A 32 -34.74 -43.02 -20.02
CA GLU A 32 -36.10 -43.06 -19.46
C GLU A 32 -36.10 -43.40 -17.96
N SER A 33 -35.06 -44.08 -17.43
CA SER A 33 -34.88 -44.31 -15.98
C SER A 33 -34.16 -43.16 -15.27
N ASN A 34 -33.37 -42.35 -16.00
CA ASN A 34 -32.80 -41.08 -15.55
C ASN A 34 -33.69 -39.88 -15.89
N LYS A 35 -34.86 -40.11 -16.51
CA LYS A 35 -35.98 -39.21 -16.32
C LYS A 35 -36.29 -39.27 -14.83
N PRO A 36 -36.22 -38.16 -14.08
CA PRO A 36 -36.72 -38.17 -12.72
C PRO A 36 -38.15 -38.68 -12.81
N ALA A 37 -38.44 -39.82 -12.17
CA ALA A 37 -39.80 -40.20 -11.86
C ALA A 37 -40.41 -38.95 -11.24
N GLY A 38 -41.42 -38.39 -11.92
CA GLY A 38 -41.82 -37.01 -11.75
C GLY A 38 -41.92 -36.60 -10.29
N ASP A 39 -40.88 -35.98 -9.78
CA ASP A 39 -41.03 -35.01 -8.71
C ASP A 39 -41.22 -33.66 -9.42
N VAL A 40 -42.33 -33.61 -10.16
CA VAL A 40 -42.91 -32.37 -10.65
C VAL A 40 -43.03 -31.42 -9.47
N ASP A 41 -43.22 -31.92 -8.24
CA ASP A 41 -43.21 -31.15 -7.00
C ASP A 41 -41.85 -30.50 -6.69
N MET A 42 -40.70 -31.19 -6.83
CA MET A 42 -39.39 -30.58 -6.56
C MET A 42 -39.00 -29.52 -7.62
N SER A 43 -39.28 -29.78 -8.90
CA SER A 43 -39.02 -28.83 -9.98
C SER A 43 -40.00 -27.67 -9.98
N LEU A 44 -41.28 -27.91 -9.65
CA LEU A 44 -42.26 -26.84 -9.39
C LEU A 44 -41.92 -26.06 -8.13
N SER A 45 -41.41 -26.71 -7.08
CA SER A 45 -41.00 -26.06 -5.82
C SER A 45 -39.83 -25.11 -6.07
N LEU A 46 -38.83 -25.54 -6.84
CA LEU A 46 -37.72 -24.66 -7.23
C LEU A 46 -38.18 -23.52 -8.15
N LEU A 47 -39.05 -23.79 -9.13
CA LEU A 47 -39.64 -22.75 -9.99
C LEU A 47 -40.53 -21.77 -9.20
N GLN A 48 -41.26 -22.26 -8.20
CA GLN A 48 -42.09 -21.46 -7.31
C GLN A 48 -41.25 -20.65 -6.33
N GLU A 49 -40.11 -21.17 -5.87
CA GLU A 49 -39.13 -20.44 -5.07
C GLU A 49 -38.44 -19.35 -5.90
N ILE A 50 -38.02 -19.66 -7.13
CA ILE A 50 -37.49 -18.65 -8.07
C ILE A 50 -38.55 -17.58 -8.36
N SER A 51 -39.81 -17.97 -8.59
CA SER A 51 -40.90 -17.03 -8.81
C SER A 51 -41.18 -16.18 -7.56
N SER A 52 -41.12 -16.77 -6.37
CA SER A 52 -41.27 -16.05 -5.10
C SER A 52 -40.11 -15.08 -4.83
N LEU A 53 -38.88 -15.46 -5.18
CA LEU A 53 -37.72 -14.58 -5.09
C LEU A 53 -37.78 -13.45 -6.11
N GLN A 54 -38.24 -13.72 -7.33
CA GLN A 54 -38.50 -12.70 -8.36
C GLN A 54 -39.60 -11.74 -7.92
N GLU A 55 -40.70 -12.24 -7.34
CA GLU A 55 -41.77 -11.42 -6.78
C GLU A 55 -41.27 -10.56 -5.61
N LYS A 56 -40.50 -11.13 -4.67
CA LYS A 56 -39.87 -10.37 -3.58
C LYS A 56 -38.91 -9.30 -4.09
N LEU A 57 -38.15 -9.59 -5.14
CA LEU A 57 -37.22 -8.63 -5.74
C LEU A 57 -37.97 -7.50 -6.44
N GLU A 58 -39.08 -7.80 -7.13
CA GLU A 58 -39.93 -6.79 -7.76
C GLU A 58 -40.67 -5.95 -6.70
N VAL A 59 -41.18 -6.57 -5.63
CA VAL A 59 -41.77 -5.84 -4.49
C VAL A 59 -40.74 -4.91 -3.85
N SER A 60 -39.53 -5.41 -3.55
CA SER A 60 -38.43 -4.59 -3.01
C SER A 60 -38.04 -3.46 -3.95
N ARG A 61 -38.02 -3.70 -5.26
CA ARG A 61 -37.78 -2.66 -6.28
C ARG A 61 -38.88 -1.61 -6.27
N THR A 62 -40.15 -2.00 -6.15
CA THR A 62 -41.26 -1.05 -6.07
C THR A 62 -41.29 -0.28 -4.75
N ASP A 63 -40.91 -0.92 -3.63
CA ASP A 63 -40.75 -0.28 -2.33
C ASP A 63 -39.65 0.78 -2.39
N HIS A 64 -38.48 0.43 -2.93
CA HIS A 64 -37.37 1.36 -3.11
C HIS A 64 -37.73 2.51 -4.06
N GLN A 65 -38.45 2.22 -5.16
CA GLN A 65 -38.92 3.26 -6.07
C GLN A 65 -39.94 4.20 -5.39
N ARG A 66 -40.82 3.67 -4.54
CA ARG A 66 -41.75 4.47 -3.73
C ARG A 66 -41.01 5.33 -2.72
N GLU A 67 -40.00 4.77 -2.04
CA GLU A 67 -39.17 5.50 -1.08
C GLU A 67 -38.38 6.64 -1.75
N ILE A 68 -37.75 6.39 -2.90
CA ILE A 68 -37.08 7.42 -3.71
C ILE A 68 -38.08 8.52 -4.09
N THR A 69 -39.28 8.15 -4.52
CA THR A 69 -40.30 9.13 -4.94
C THR A 69 -40.76 9.98 -3.75
N SER A 70 -41.01 9.34 -2.60
CA SER A 70 -41.36 10.03 -1.35
C SER A 70 -40.27 10.97 -0.87
N LEU A 71 -39.00 10.55 -0.91
CA LEU A 71 -37.86 11.40 -0.57
C LEU A 71 -37.74 12.59 -1.52
N LYS A 72 -37.90 12.37 -2.83
CA LYS A 72 -37.90 13.46 -3.83
C LYS A 72 -39.01 14.47 -3.56
N GLU A 73 -40.22 14.02 -3.27
CA GLU A 73 -41.35 14.89 -2.92
C GLU A 73 -41.09 15.66 -1.62
N HIS A 74 -40.53 15.00 -0.60
CA HIS A 74 -40.17 15.65 0.65
C HIS A 74 -39.10 16.73 0.46
N PHE A 75 -38.05 16.46 -0.33
CA PHE A 75 -37.03 17.46 -0.65
C PHE A 75 -37.60 18.60 -1.50
N ALA A 76 -38.44 18.32 -2.47
CA ALA A 76 -39.09 19.36 -3.28
C ALA A 76 -39.99 20.27 -2.43
N ALA A 77 -40.78 19.69 -1.51
CA ALA A 77 -41.61 20.47 -0.59
C ALA A 77 -40.73 21.32 0.37
N ARG A 78 -39.63 20.76 0.88
CA ARG A 78 -38.67 21.47 1.72
C ARG A 78 -38.04 22.65 0.97
N GLU A 79 -37.60 22.41 -0.26
CA GLU A 79 -37.02 23.44 -1.12
C GLU A 79 -38.04 24.56 -1.41
N GLU A 80 -39.30 24.21 -1.72
CA GLU A 80 -40.37 25.18 -1.93
C GLU A 80 -40.63 26.03 -0.68
N THR A 81 -40.63 25.41 0.51
CA THR A 81 -40.80 26.15 1.78
C THR A 81 -39.67 27.13 2.02
N HIS A 82 -38.40 26.70 1.86
CA HIS A 82 -37.26 27.60 2.00
C HIS A 82 -37.26 28.71 0.95
N GLN A 83 -37.70 28.44 -0.28
CA GLN A 83 -37.81 29.45 -1.31
C GLN A 83 -38.90 30.50 -0.98
N LYS A 84 -40.00 30.08 -0.34
CA LYS A 84 -41.03 31.00 0.20
C LYS A 84 -40.50 31.82 1.36
N GLU A 85 -39.77 31.22 2.29
CA GLU A 85 -39.13 31.91 3.42
C GLU A 85 -38.13 32.96 2.95
N ILE A 86 -37.26 32.62 2.00
CA ILE A 86 -36.30 33.54 1.40
C ILE A 86 -37.02 34.73 0.76
N LYS A 87 -38.09 34.49 -0.03
CA LYS A 87 -38.90 35.57 -0.62
C LYS A 87 -39.54 36.46 0.45
N ALA A 88 -40.04 35.89 1.54
CA ALA A 88 -40.61 36.63 2.66
C ALA A 88 -39.56 37.48 3.39
N LEU A 89 -38.36 36.95 3.60
CA LEU A 89 -37.23 37.68 4.19
C LEU A 89 -36.75 38.83 3.29
N TYR A 90 -36.68 38.62 1.97
CA TYR A 90 -36.33 39.68 1.03
C TYR A 90 -37.34 40.83 1.07
N THR A 91 -38.63 40.53 1.05
CA THR A 91 -39.70 41.54 1.13
C THR A 91 -39.72 42.26 2.48
N ALA A 92 -39.47 41.56 3.59
CA ALA A 92 -39.31 42.18 4.91
C ALA A 92 -38.08 43.11 4.96
N THR A 93 -36.96 42.69 4.38
CA THR A 93 -35.72 43.48 4.32
C THR A 93 -35.92 44.75 3.50
N GLU A 94 -36.60 44.65 2.35
CA GLU A 94 -36.92 45.82 1.52
C GLU A 94 -37.84 46.81 2.26
N LYS A 95 -38.82 46.30 3.01
CA LYS A 95 -39.70 47.15 3.83
C LYS A 95 -38.93 47.87 4.94
N LEU A 96 -38.07 47.15 5.67
CA LEU A 96 -37.22 47.75 6.70
C LEU A 96 -36.26 48.79 6.11
N SER A 97 -35.73 48.56 4.90
CA SER A 97 -34.90 49.55 4.21
C SER A 97 -35.66 50.85 3.92
N LYS A 98 -36.90 50.75 3.42
CA LYS A 98 -37.76 51.92 3.16
C LYS A 98 -38.14 52.66 4.45
N GLU A 99 -38.42 51.92 5.51
CA GLU A 99 -38.68 52.51 6.83
C GLU A 99 -37.44 53.24 7.37
N ASN A 100 -36.24 52.66 7.22
CA ASN A 100 -34.97 53.30 7.58
C ASN A 100 -34.72 54.59 6.78
N GLU A 101 -34.95 54.59 5.46
CA GLU A 101 -34.84 55.78 4.63
C GLU A 101 -35.83 56.88 5.07
N SER A 102 -37.07 56.50 5.39
CA SER A 102 -38.09 57.42 5.90
C SER A 102 -37.69 58.02 7.25
N LEU A 103 -37.20 57.20 8.19
CA LEU A 103 -36.71 57.66 9.49
C LEU A 103 -35.50 58.58 9.35
N LYS A 104 -34.58 58.26 8.44
CA LYS A 104 -33.41 59.10 8.15
C LYS A 104 -33.81 60.47 7.61
N SER A 105 -34.77 60.52 6.68
CA SER A 105 -35.32 61.77 6.15
C SER A 105 -36.01 62.61 7.25
N LYS A 106 -36.80 61.96 8.12
CA LYS A 106 -37.42 62.63 9.28
C LYS A 106 -36.38 63.19 10.25
N LEU A 107 -35.30 62.44 10.51
CA LEU A 107 -34.20 62.89 11.36
C LEU A 107 -33.48 64.10 10.76
N GLU A 108 -33.18 64.08 9.47
CA GLU A 108 -32.60 65.24 8.76
C GLU A 108 -33.52 66.46 8.82
N HIS A 109 -34.82 66.27 8.66
CA HIS A 109 -35.80 67.35 8.76
C HIS A 109 -35.84 67.95 10.18
N ALA A 110 -35.95 67.11 11.21
CA ALA A 110 -35.95 67.56 12.61
C ALA A 110 -34.64 68.28 12.98
N ASN A 111 -33.49 67.79 12.50
CA ASN A 111 -32.20 68.45 12.69
C ASN A 111 -32.16 69.84 12.04
N LYS A 112 -32.77 69.97 10.84
CA LYS A 112 -32.87 71.25 10.15
C LYS A 112 -33.77 72.24 10.89
N GLU A 113 -34.94 71.80 11.33
CA GLU A 113 -35.84 72.63 12.14
C GLU A 113 -35.16 73.09 13.43
N ASN A 114 -34.45 72.19 14.11
CA ASN A 114 -33.70 72.54 15.32
C ASN A 114 -32.60 73.57 15.03
N SER A 115 -31.86 73.42 13.92
CA SER A 115 -30.88 74.41 13.46
C SER A 115 -31.52 75.77 13.18
N ASP A 116 -32.67 75.80 12.50
CA ASP A 116 -33.37 77.03 12.16
C ASP A 116 -33.92 77.74 13.41
N VAL A 117 -34.44 76.96 14.38
CA VAL A 117 -34.88 77.47 15.69
C VAL A 117 -33.70 78.05 16.46
N ILE A 118 -32.55 77.36 16.52
CA ILE A 118 -31.33 77.87 17.15
C ILE A 118 -30.89 79.18 16.50
N ALA A 119 -30.90 79.26 15.16
CA ALA A 119 -30.54 80.47 14.43
C ALA A 119 -31.49 81.64 14.75
N LEU A 120 -32.80 81.38 14.81
CA LEU A 120 -33.81 82.37 15.19
C LEU A 120 -33.61 82.88 16.62
N TRP A 121 -33.37 81.98 17.58
CA TRP A 121 -33.11 82.36 18.97
C TRP A 121 -31.82 83.16 19.11
N LYS A 122 -30.76 82.79 18.39
CA LYS A 122 -29.51 83.57 18.34
C LYS A 122 -29.77 85.00 17.82
N SER A 123 -30.48 85.14 16.71
CA SER A 123 -30.82 86.46 16.15
C SER A 123 -31.69 87.30 17.09
N LYS A 124 -32.67 86.69 17.76
CA LYS A 124 -33.49 87.37 18.78
C LYS A 124 -32.65 87.83 19.97
N LEU A 125 -31.74 86.97 20.44
CA LEU A 125 -30.84 87.30 21.55
C LEU A 125 -29.92 88.46 21.18
N GLU A 126 -29.32 88.43 19.99
CA GLU A 126 -28.48 89.52 19.48
C GLU A 126 -29.25 90.84 19.37
N THR A 127 -30.48 90.80 18.87
CA THR A 127 -31.34 92.00 18.77
C THR A 127 -31.71 92.54 20.15
N ALA A 128 -32.02 91.66 21.11
CA ALA A 128 -32.30 92.05 22.49
C ALA A 128 -31.07 92.66 23.19
N ILE A 129 -29.89 92.07 22.99
CA ILE A 129 -28.61 92.61 23.47
C ILE A 129 -28.36 93.99 22.88
N ALA A 130 -28.53 94.17 21.56
CA ALA A 130 -28.33 95.46 20.89
C ALA A 130 -29.30 96.53 21.40
N SER A 131 -30.58 96.19 21.56
CA SER A 131 -31.60 97.09 22.13
C SER A 131 -31.28 97.49 23.57
N HIS A 132 -30.86 96.52 24.40
CA HIS A 132 -30.45 96.80 25.78
C HIS A 132 -29.21 97.69 25.85
N GLN A 133 -28.21 97.44 25.00
CA GLN A 133 -27.03 98.30 24.87
C GLN A 133 -27.40 99.72 24.46
N GLN A 134 -28.34 99.89 23.51
CA GLN A 134 -28.83 101.20 23.11
C GLN A 134 -29.54 101.92 24.26
N ALA A 135 -30.44 101.24 24.98
CA ALA A 135 -31.13 101.80 26.15
C ALA A 135 -30.15 102.20 27.27
N MET A 136 -29.10 101.40 27.50
CA MET A 136 -28.03 101.71 28.45
C MET A 136 -27.21 102.93 28.02
N GLU A 137 -26.92 103.10 26.72
CA GLU A 137 -26.21 104.27 26.23
C GLU A 137 -27.08 105.53 26.25
N GLU A 138 -28.38 105.44 25.95
CA GLU A 138 -29.34 106.54 26.13
C GLU A 138 -29.48 106.95 27.60
N LEU A 139 -29.54 105.99 28.53
CA LEU A 139 -29.51 106.23 29.96
C LEU A 139 -28.19 106.91 30.39
N LYS A 140 -27.06 106.44 29.87
CA LYS A 140 -25.74 107.02 30.14
C LYS A 140 -25.62 108.45 29.60
N ILE A 141 -26.17 108.74 28.43
CA ILE A 141 -26.27 110.10 27.88
C ILE A 141 -27.17 110.97 28.78
N SER A 142 -28.27 110.42 29.30
CA SER A 142 -29.16 111.14 30.23
C SER A 142 -28.51 111.43 31.59
N PHE A 143 -27.68 110.52 32.10
CA PHE A 143 -26.89 110.70 33.34
C PHE A 143 -25.74 111.68 33.15
N SER A 144 -25.13 111.74 31.96
CA SER A 144 -24.03 112.68 31.66
C SER A 144 -24.44 114.16 31.64
N LYS A 145 -25.73 114.48 31.79
CA LYS A 145 -26.27 115.85 31.86
C LYS A 145 -26.32 116.44 33.27
N GLY A 146 -25.96 115.69 34.32
CA GLY A 146 -25.91 116.21 35.68
C GLY A 146 -24.90 115.48 36.54
N LEU A 147 -24.08 116.26 37.26
CA LEU A 147 -23.14 115.88 38.32
C LEU A 147 -21.69 115.58 37.87
N GLY A 148 -20.85 116.60 38.03
CA GLY A 148 -19.40 116.52 37.98
C GLY A 148 -18.84 116.44 39.39
N THR A 149 -18.54 115.22 39.84
CA THR A 149 -17.45 114.81 40.78
C THR A 149 -17.51 113.29 41.05
N GLU A 150 -18.69 112.66 41.04
CA GLU A 150 -18.87 111.18 41.10
C GLU A 150 -18.46 110.45 39.80
N THR A 151 -18.28 111.20 38.71
CA THR A 151 -17.90 110.70 37.39
C THR A 151 -16.50 110.12 37.32
N ALA A 152 -15.58 110.53 38.21
CA ALA A 152 -14.21 110.01 38.26
C ALA A 152 -14.14 108.62 38.91
N GLU A 153 -14.78 108.43 40.08
CA GLU A 153 -14.83 107.12 40.76
C GLU A 153 -15.63 106.10 39.95
N PHE A 154 -16.72 106.53 39.30
CA PHE A 154 -17.48 105.68 38.37
C PHE A 154 -16.66 105.31 37.12
N ALA A 155 -15.87 106.24 36.57
CA ALA A 155 -14.97 105.94 35.46
C ALA A 155 -13.88 104.94 35.87
N GLU A 156 -13.35 105.03 37.08
CA GLU A 156 -12.31 104.13 37.58
C GLU A 156 -12.88 102.71 37.86
N LEU A 157 -14.04 102.61 38.51
CA LEU A 157 -14.77 101.33 38.66
C LEU A 157 -15.14 100.71 37.31
N LYS A 158 -15.59 101.53 36.35
CA LYS A 158 -15.89 101.07 34.99
C LYS A 158 -14.64 100.54 34.27
N THR A 159 -13.48 101.17 34.48
CA THR A 159 -12.21 100.72 33.90
C THR A 159 -11.76 99.40 34.53
N GLN A 160 -11.95 99.22 35.84
CA GLN A 160 -11.67 97.95 36.52
C GLN A 160 -12.60 96.81 36.08
N ILE A 161 -13.91 97.10 35.93
CA ILE A 161 -14.88 96.11 35.44
C ILE A 161 -14.55 95.71 34.00
N GLU A 162 -14.20 96.65 33.13
CA GLU A 162 -13.85 96.35 31.73
C GLU A 162 -12.54 95.56 31.64
N LYS A 163 -11.56 95.85 32.50
CA LYS A 163 -10.33 95.07 32.62
C LYS A 163 -10.63 93.63 33.03
N MET A 164 -11.42 93.41 34.10
CA MET A 164 -11.82 92.07 34.52
C MET A 164 -12.62 91.34 33.43
N ARG A 165 -13.49 92.05 32.70
CA ARG A 165 -14.24 91.48 31.58
C ARG A 165 -13.32 90.97 30.47
N LEU A 166 -12.31 91.76 30.10
CA LEU A 166 -11.31 91.39 29.11
C LEU A 166 -10.44 90.23 29.59
N ASP A 167 -10.02 90.23 30.86
CA ASP A 167 -9.24 89.14 31.45
C ASP A 167 -10.04 87.81 31.41
N TYR A 168 -11.31 87.82 31.81
CA TYR A 168 -12.18 86.64 31.70
C TYR A 168 -12.44 86.21 30.27
N GLN A 169 -12.60 87.16 29.35
CA GLN A 169 -12.80 86.85 27.94
C GLN A 169 -11.57 86.19 27.34
N HIS A 170 -10.37 86.64 27.72
CA HIS A 170 -9.12 86.04 27.29
C HIS A 170 -8.88 84.67 27.94
N GLU A 171 -9.27 84.48 29.20
CA GLU A 171 -9.25 83.17 29.87
C GLU A 171 -10.17 82.16 29.17
N ILE A 172 -11.39 82.58 28.80
CA ILE A 172 -12.33 81.74 28.04
C ILE A 172 -11.76 81.37 26.67
N GLU A 173 -11.18 82.35 25.95
CA GLU A 173 -10.55 82.11 24.65
C GLU A 173 -9.36 81.16 24.77
N ASN A 174 -8.53 81.29 25.81
CA ASN A 174 -7.43 80.37 26.08
C ASN A 174 -7.92 78.95 26.38
N LEU A 175 -8.96 78.80 27.23
CA LEU A 175 -9.55 77.50 27.52
C LEU A 175 -10.20 76.85 26.28
N GLN A 176 -10.85 77.65 25.43
CA GLN A 176 -11.39 77.18 24.15
C GLN A 176 -10.28 76.71 23.20
N ASN A 177 -9.22 77.51 23.03
CA ASN A 177 -8.07 77.14 22.20
C ASN A 177 -7.38 75.88 22.73
N GLN A 178 -7.29 75.73 24.05
CA GLN A 178 -6.73 74.53 24.68
C GLN A 178 -7.61 73.30 24.40
N GLN A 179 -8.93 73.42 24.54
CA GLN A 179 -9.87 72.34 24.23
C GLN A 179 -9.85 71.96 22.73
N GLU A 180 -9.75 72.95 21.83
CA GLU A 180 -9.64 72.75 20.38
C GLU A 180 -8.32 72.02 20.03
N SER A 181 -7.21 72.42 20.67
CA SER A 181 -5.90 71.78 20.57
C SER A 181 -5.95 70.32 21.03
N GLU A 182 -6.53 70.05 22.20
CA GLU A 182 -6.69 68.68 22.73
C GLU A 182 -7.58 67.81 21.84
N ARG A 183 -8.69 68.35 21.33
CA ARG A 183 -9.54 67.66 20.34
C ARG A 183 -8.79 67.35 19.07
N SER A 184 -7.99 68.29 18.56
CA SER A 184 -7.15 68.09 17.36
C SER A 184 -6.08 67.01 17.60
N ALA A 185 -5.43 67.01 18.76
CA ALA A 185 -4.44 66.00 19.14
C ALA A 185 -5.08 64.60 19.21
N HIS A 186 -6.23 64.47 19.87
CA HIS A 186 -6.98 63.21 19.93
C HIS A 186 -7.46 62.75 18.54
N ALA A 187 -7.91 63.65 17.67
CA ALA A 187 -8.30 63.31 16.31
C ALA A 187 -7.11 62.73 15.51
N LYS A 188 -5.93 63.35 15.62
CA LYS A 188 -4.70 62.86 14.99
C LYS A 188 -4.25 61.51 15.56
N GLU A 189 -4.37 61.31 16.87
CA GLU A 189 -4.05 60.04 17.51
C GLU A 189 -5.00 58.92 17.06
N MET A 190 -6.30 59.21 16.94
CA MET A 190 -7.30 58.28 16.40
C MET A 190 -7.04 57.95 14.93
N GLU A 191 -6.65 58.91 14.09
CA GLU A 191 -6.22 58.66 12.72
C GLU A 191 -4.96 57.80 12.65
N ALA A 192 -3.97 58.06 13.50
CA ALA A 192 -2.75 57.25 13.58
C ALA A 192 -3.05 55.81 14.02
N LEU A 193 -3.94 55.61 14.98
CA LEU A 193 -4.40 54.28 15.42
C LEU A 193 -5.19 53.57 14.32
N ARG A 194 -6.07 54.28 13.60
CA ARG A 194 -6.79 53.73 12.43
C ARG A 194 -5.82 53.32 11.31
N ALA A 195 -4.79 54.12 11.05
CA ALA A 195 -3.77 53.79 10.05
C ALA A 195 -2.95 52.55 10.47
N LYS A 196 -2.56 52.44 11.74
CA LYS A 196 -1.91 51.23 12.28
C LYS A 196 -2.81 50.01 12.17
N LEU A 197 -4.09 50.13 12.50
CA LEU A 197 -5.06 49.04 12.39
C LEU A 197 -5.23 48.59 10.92
N MET A 198 -5.36 49.53 9.98
CA MET A 198 -5.42 49.20 8.55
C MET A 198 -4.15 48.50 8.05
N LYS A 199 -2.98 48.88 8.54
CA LYS A 199 -1.72 48.21 8.20
C LYS A 199 -1.72 46.75 8.68
N VAL A 200 -2.13 46.52 9.93
CA VAL A 200 -2.23 45.16 10.50
C VAL A 200 -3.26 44.32 9.75
N ILE A 201 -4.42 44.88 9.40
CA ILE A 201 -5.44 44.20 8.59
C ILE A 201 -4.83 43.77 7.25
N LYS A 202 -4.14 44.68 6.55
CA LYS A 202 -3.52 44.37 5.26
C LYS A 202 -2.39 43.33 5.35
N GLU A 203 -1.59 43.37 6.41
CA GLU A 203 -0.57 42.34 6.68
C GLU A 203 -1.20 40.97 6.93
N LYS A 204 -2.34 40.93 7.65
CA LYS A 204 -3.09 39.70 7.90
C LYS A 204 -3.78 39.17 6.65
N GLU A 205 -4.38 40.03 5.82
CA GLU A 205 -4.94 39.67 4.52
C GLU A 205 -3.88 39.07 3.60
N ASN A 206 -2.71 39.70 3.48
CA ASN A 206 -1.60 39.17 2.69
C ASN A 206 -1.11 37.81 3.23
N SER A 207 -1.04 37.66 4.55
CA SER A 207 -0.64 36.39 5.18
C SER A 207 -1.67 35.28 4.90
N LEU A 208 -2.96 35.62 4.95
CA LEU A 208 -4.07 34.72 4.60
C LEU A 208 -3.98 34.28 3.14
N GLU A 209 -3.75 35.21 2.23
CA GLU A 209 -3.61 34.92 0.79
C GLU A 209 -2.42 33.98 0.51
N VAL A 210 -1.29 34.20 1.19
CA VAL A 210 -0.14 33.29 1.09
C VAL A 210 -0.47 31.90 1.60
N ILE A 211 -1.13 31.78 2.76
CA ILE A 211 -1.54 30.47 3.31
C ILE A 211 -2.53 29.78 2.38
N LYS A 212 -3.49 30.53 1.81
CA LYS A 212 -4.46 30.01 0.87
C LYS A 212 -3.80 29.47 -0.40
N SER A 213 -2.87 30.23 -0.99
CA SER A 213 -2.10 29.75 -2.16
C SER A 213 -1.23 28.52 -1.86
N LYS A 214 -0.75 28.37 -0.62
CA LYS A 214 0.00 27.18 -0.20
C LYS A 214 -0.91 25.97 -0.02
N LEU A 215 -2.13 26.19 0.48
CA LEU A 215 -3.15 25.16 0.59
C LEU A 215 -3.59 24.68 -0.79
N ASP A 216 -3.93 25.59 -1.70
CA ASP A 216 -4.32 25.28 -3.08
C ASP A 216 -3.23 24.44 -3.78
N LYS A 217 -1.96 24.83 -3.64
CA LYS A 217 -0.83 24.06 -4.18
C LYS A 217 -0.67 22.68 -3.55
N ALA A 218 -0.94 22.54 -2.26
CA ALA A 218 -0.87 21.25 -1.57
C ALA A 218 -2.04 20.34 -1.98
N GLU A 219 -3.23 20.89 -2.21
CA GLU A 219 -4.37 20.18 -2.77
C GLU A 219 -4.11 19.70 -4.18
N ASP A 220 -3.58 20.57 -5.07
CA ASP A 220 -3.18 20.19 -6.43
C ASP A 220 -2.11 19.09 -6.42
N GLN A 221 -1.10 19.21 -5.56
CA GLN A 221 -0.05 18.20 -5.40
C GLN A 221 -0.63 16.86 -4.93
N HIS A 222 -1.55 16.87 -3.96
CA HIS A 222 -2.22 15.66 -3.49
C HIS A 222 -3.09 15.01 -4.57
N LEU A 223 -3.76 15.81 -5.40
CA LEU A 223 -4.53 15.30 -6.54
C LEU A 223 -3.63 14.60 -7.55
N VAL A 224 -2.48 15.19 -7.89
CA VAL A 224 -1.49 14.56 -8.79
C VAL A 224 -0.96 13.26 -8.19
N GLU A 225 -0.61 13.24 -6.90
CA GLU A 225 -0.16 12.01 -6.22
C GLU A 225 -1.25 10.93 -6.18
N MET A 226 -2.52 11.33 -6.00
CA MET A 226 -3.65 10.40 -6.04
C MET A 226 -3.87 9.85 -7.46
N GLU A 227 -3.74 10.67 -8.51
CA GLU A 227 -3.79 10.22 -9.90
C GLU A 227 -2.63 9.26 -10.23
N GLU A 228 -1.42 9.56 -9.77
CA GLU A 228 -0.27 8.67 -9.97
C GLU A 228 -0.44 7.32 -9.27
N THR A 229 -0.94 7.31 -8.03
CA THR A 229 -1.20 6.07 -7.29
C THR A 229 -2.33 5.26 -7.93
N LEU A 230 -3.37 5.92 -8.44
CA LEU A 230 -4.43 5.28 -9.21
C LEU A 230 -3.89 4.64 -10.49
N ASN A 231 -3.05 5.36 -11.24
CA ASN A 231 -2.41 4.84 -12.45
C ASN A 231 -1.50 3.63 -12.14
N LYS A 232 -0.68 3.71 -11.09
CA LYS A 232 0.15 2.58 -10.63
C LYS A 232 -0.70 1.37 -10.23
N LEU A 233 -1.84 1.59 -9.59
CA LEU A 233 -2.78 0.52 -9.24
C LEU A 233 -3.39 -0.12 -10.50
N GLN A 234 -3.81 0.70 -11.47
CA GLN A 234 -4.33 0.24 -12.76
C GLN A 234 -3.28 -0.59 -13.53
N GLU A 235 -2.02 -0.14 -13.56
CA GLU A 235 -0.92 -0.90 -14.14
C GLU A 235 -0.68 -2.23 -13.42
N ALA A 236 -0.79 -2.24 -12.09
CA ALA A 236 -0.65 -3.47 -11.30
C ALA A 236 -1.81 -4.45 -11.58
N GLU A 237 -3.03 -3.96 -11.76
CA GLU A 237 -4.19 -4.76 -12.18
C GLU A 237 -3.99 -5.36 -13.57
N ILE A 238 -3.54 -4.57 -14.54
CA ILE A 238 -3.23 -5.06 -15.90
C ILE A 238 -2.12 -6.11 -15.85
N LYS A 239 -1.07 -5.91 -15.03
CA LYS A 239 0.00 -6.90 -14.85
C LYS A 239 -0.53 -8.19 -14.22
N LYS A 240 -1.42 -8.09 -13.22
CA LYS A 240 -2.07 -9.24 -12.59
C LYS A 240 -2.90 -10.04 -13.58
N GLU A 241 -3.67 -9.37 -14.43
CA GLU A 241 -4.47 -10.02 -15.48
C GLU A 241 -3.57 -10.76 -16.49
N LYS A 242 -2.49 -10.11 -16.96
CA LYS A 242 -1.47 -10.75 -17.83
C LYS A 242 -0.81 -11.97 -17.17
N PHE A 243 -0.52 -11.92 -15.87
CA PHE A 243 0.02 -13.09 -15.15
C PHE A 243 -1.02 -14.21 -15.01
N ALA A 244 -2.30 -13.88 -14.85
CA ALA A 244 -3.38 -14.86 -14.82
C ALA A 244 -3.53 -15.54 -16.20
N GLU A 245 -3.52 -14.78 -17.29
CA GLU A 245 -3.53 -15.30 -18.66
C GLU A 245 -2.33 -16.21 -18.93
N ALA A 246 -1.11 -15.76 -18.59
CA ALA A 246 0.10 -16.57 -18.75
C ALA A 246 0.08 -17.85 -17.90
N SER A 247 -0.51 -17.80 -16.70
CA SER A 247 -0.71 -18.96 -15.84
C SER A 247 -1.70 -19.95 -16.46
N GLU A 248 -2.81 -19.46 -17.02
CA GLU A 248 -3.79 -20.30 -17.70
C GLU A 248 -3.21 -20.95 -18.96
N GLU A 249 -2.41 -20.21 -19.73
CA GLU A 249 -1.67 -20.72 -20.88
C GLU A 249 -0.63 -21.78 -20.46
N ALA A 250 0.11 -21.55 -19.38
CA ALA A 250 1.04 -22.56 -18.82
C ALA A 250 0.31 -23.84 -18.38
N VAL A 251 -0.86 -23.72 -17.73
CA VAL A 251 -1.69 -24.88 -17.35
C VAL A 251 -2.23 -25.60 -18.59
N SER A 252 -2.61 -24.87 -19.64
CA SER A 252 -3.05 -25.44 -20.91
C SER A 252 -1.92 -26.24 -21.59
N VAL A 253 -0.72 -25.65 -21.68
CA VAL A 253 0.48 -26.32 -22.20
C VAL A 253 0.82 -27.56 -21.37
N GLN A 254 0.80 -27.45 -20.04
CA GLN A 254 1.04 -28.59 -19.15
C GLN A 254 0.03 -29.71 -19.35
N ARG A 255 -1.26 -29.40 -19.53
CA ARG A 255 -2.30 -30.39 -19.84
C ARG A 255 -2.04 -31.07 -21.18
N SER A 256 -1.69 -30.31 -22.21
CA SER A 256 -1.32 -30.86 -23.52
C SER A 256 -0.11 -31.78 -23.44
N MET A 257 0.91 -31.39 -22.66
CA MET A 257 2.10 -32.19 -22.44
C MET A 257 1.77 -33.48 -21.69
N GLN A 258 0.92 -33.41 -20.66
CA GLN A 258 0.43 -34.60 -19.95
C GLN A 258 -0.33 -35.56 -20.88
N GLU A 259 -1.15 -35.04 -21.79
CA GLU A 259 -1.81 -35.87 -22.81
C GLU A 259 -0.80 -36.53 -23.76
N THR A 260 0.26 -35.83 -24.18
CA THR A 260 1.31 -36.44 -25.01
C THR A 260 2.08 -37.52 -24.27
N VAL A 261 2.38 -37.33 -22.97
CA VAL A 261 3.00 -38.34 -22.11
C VAL A 261 2.09 -39.56 -21.96
N ASN A 262 0.79 -39.36 -21.74
CA ASN A 262 -0.16 -40.47 -21.66
C ASN A 262 -0.26 -41.25 -22.99
N LYS A 263 -0.23 -40.55 -24.14
CA LYS A 263 -0.19 -41.19 -25.47
C LYS A 263 1.11 -41.96 -25.68
N LEU A 264 2.25 -41.42 -25.24
CA LEU A 264 3.54 -42.10 -25.30
C LEU A 264 3.52 -43.37 -24.46
N HIS A 265 3.01 -43.29 -23.23
CA HIS A 265 2.87 -44.45 -22.35
C HIS A 265 2.00 -45.54 -22.97
N GLN A 266 0.87 -45.17 -23.58
CA GLN A 266 0.03 -46.12 -24.32
C GLN A 266 0.76 -46.76 -25.51
N LYS A 267 1.64 -46.01 -26.19
CA LYS A 267 2.49 -46.54 -27.27
C LYS A 267 3.58 -47.46 -26.74
N GLU A 268 4.18 -47.17 -25.60
CA GLU A 268 5.11 -48.07 -24.90
C GLU A 268 4.42 -49.38 -24.49
N GLU A 269 3.20 -49.34 -23.97
CA GLU A 269 2.40 -50.55 -23.68
C GLU A 269 2.09 -51.35 -24.96
N GLN A 270 1.77 -50.68 -26.07
CA GLN A 270 1.61 -51.35 -27.36
C GLN A 270 2.92 -51.99 -27.83
N PHE A 271 4.05 -51.31 -27.64
CA PHE A 271 5.36 -51.81 -28.02
C PHE A 271 5.79 -53.00 -27.15
N THR A 272 5.56 -52.96 -25.84
CA THR A 272 5.84 -54.11 -24.95
C THR A 272 4.98 -55.32 -25.30
N LYS A 273 3.71 -55.12 -25.67
CA LYS A 273 2.83 -56.19 -26.16
C LYS A 273 3.33 -56.78 -27.49
N LEU A 274 3.70 -55.93 -28.45
CA LEU A 274 4.28 -56.37 -29.72
C LEU A 274 5.63 -57.07 -29.52
N SER A 275 6.46 -56.60 -28.60
CA SER A 275 7.72 -57.24 -28.23
C SER A 275 7.49 -58.60 -27.59
N SER A 276 6.47 -58.75 -26.73
CA SER A 276 6.08 -60.05 -26.17
C SER A 276 5.57 -61.00 -27.25
N ASP A 277 4.80 -60.51 -28.21
CA ASP A 277 4.32 -61.32 -29.32
C ASP A 277 5.46 -61.70 -30.29
N LEU A 278 6.44 -60.81 -30.51
CA LEU A 278 7.67 -61.13 -31.23
C LEU A 278 8.50 -62.18 -30.49
N GLU A 279 8.59 -62.11 -29.17
CA GLU A 279 9.32 -63.10 -28.38
C GLU A 279 8.61 -64.46 -28.42
N LYS A 280 7.27 -64.49 -28.35
CA LYS A 280 6.50 -65.72 -28.58
C LYS A 280 6.68 -66.26 -30.00
N LEU A 281 6.77 -65.40 -31.01
CA LEU A 281 7.03 -65.83 -32.38
C LEU A 281 8.45 -66.38 -32.54
N ARG A 282 9.44 -65.80 -31.86
CA ARG A 282 10.80 -66.34 -31.77
C ARG A 282 10.83 -67.68 -31.06
N GLU A 283 10.14 -67.81 -29.93
CA GLU A 283 9.99 -69.09 -29.24
C GLU A 283 9.32 -70.13 -30.14
N ASN A 284 8.23 -69.78 -30.83
CA ASN A 284 7.58 -70.67 -31.78
C ASN A 284 8.47 -71.05 -32.97
N LEU A 285 9.30 -70.12 -33.46
CA LEU A 285 10.30 -70.37 -34.50
C LEU A 285 11.40 -71.29 -33.98
N ALA A 286 11.93 -71.05 -32.78
CA ALA A 286 12.91 -71.91 -32.13
C ALA A 286 12.35 -73.31 -31.86
N ASP A 287 11.07 -73.41 -31.46
CA ASP A 287 10.34 -74.67 -31.32
C ASP A 287 10.13 -75.36 -32.67
N MET A 288 9.85 -74.60 -33.73
CA MET A 288 9.77 -75.16 -35.09
C MET A 288 11.14 -75.63 -35.59
N GLU A 289 12.19 -74.85 -35.38
CA GLU A 289 13.57 -75.22 -35.70
C GLU A 289 14.02 -76.44 -34.89
N ALA A 290 13.63 -76.52 -33.61
CA ALA A 290 13.85 -77.71 -32.78
C ALA A 290 13.05 -78.91 -33.30
N LYS A 291 11.79 -78.72 -33.74
CA LYS A 291 11.00 -79.77 -34.41
C LYS A 291 11.56 -80.14 -35.78
N PHE A 292 12.17 -79.22 -36.51
CA PHE A 292 12.85 -79.50 -37.77
C PHE A 292 14.15 -80.26 -37.53
N ARG A 293 14.96 -79.87 -36.53
CA ARG A 293 16.12 -80.65 -36.10
C ARG A 293 15.72 -82.03 -35.57
N GLU A 294 14.64 -82.12 -34.78
CA GLU A 294 14.10 -83.40 -34.33
C GLU A 294 13.51 -84.21 -35.50
N LYS A 295 13.01 -83.56 -36.56
CA LYS A 295 12.57 -84.22 -37.80
C LYS A 295 13.73 -84.67 -38.68
N ASP A 296 14.79 -83.89 -38.79
CA ASP A 296 16.02 -84.22 -39.51
C ASP A 296 16.74 -85.35 -38.77
N GLU A 297 16.85 -85.26 -37.43
CA GLU A 297 17.31 -86.34 -36.56
C GLU A 297 16.37 -87.54 -36.63
N ARG A 298 15.04 -87.36 -36.67
CA ARG A 298 14.09 -88.46 -36.93
C ARG A 298 14.22 -89.01 -38.33
N GLU A 299 14.55 -88.24 -39.35
CA GLU A 299 14.70 -88.69 -40.73
C GLU A 299 16.00 -89.49 -40.88
N GLU A 300 17.08 -89.02 -40.25
CA GLU A 300 18.35 -89.74 -40.14
C GLU A 300 18.20 -91.00 -39.25
N GLN A 301 17.42 -90.90 -38.17
CA GLN A 301 17.01 -92.05 -37.36
C GLN A 301 15.99 -92.94 -38.08
N LEU A 302 15.17 -92.47 -39.03
CA LEU A 302 14.21 -93.25 -39.83
C LEU A 302 14.90 -93.93 -41.00
N ILE A 303 16.00 -93.40 -41.52
CA ILE A 303 16.88 -94.11 -42.46
C ILE A 303 17.59 -95.24 -41.71
N LYS A 304 18.20 -94.93 -40.55
CA LYS A 304 18.81 -95.94 -39.67
C LYS A 304 17.77 -96.92 -39.12
N ALA A 305 16.55 -96.47 -38.81
CA ALA A 305 15.45 -97.28 -38.33
C ALA A 305 14.66 -97.93 -39.46
N LYS A 306 14.77 -97.57 -40.73
CA LYS A 306 14.22 -98.38 -41.84
C LYS A 306 15.07 -99.64 -42.02
N GLU A 307 16.40 -99.50 -41.93
CA GLU A 307 17.35 -100.63 -41.88
C GLU A 307 17.23 -101.44 -40.58
N LYS A 308 16.86 -100.79 -39.48
CA LYS A 308 16.58 -101.44 -38.20
C LYS A 308 15.16 -102.02 -38.11
N LEU A 309 14.13 -101.43 -38.72
CA LEU A 309 12.72 -101.88 -38.73
C LEU A 309 12.51 -103.08 -39.66
N GLU A 310 13.35 -103.28 -40.69
CA GLU A 310 13.44 -104.58 -41.38
C GLU A 310 13.95 -105.70 -40.45
N ASN A 311 14.74 -105.36 -39.43
CA ASN A 311 15.24 -106.30 -38.41
C ASN A 311 14.35 -106.36 -37.14
N ASP A 312 13.69 -105.26 -36.77
CA ASP A 312 12.90 -105.09 -35.55
C ASP A 312 11.38 -105.33 -35.78
N ILE A 313 10.91 -105.55 -37.03
CA ILE A 313 9.61 -106.20 -37.31
C ILE A 313 9.59 -107.66 -36.82
N ALA A 314 10.76 -108.29 -36.69
CA ALA A 314 10.88 -109.61 -36.04
C ALA A 314 10.85 -109.53 -34.51
N GLU A 315 11.14 -108.37 -33.94
CA GLU A 315 11.34 -108.24 -32.51
C GLU A 315 10.58 -107.01 -31.98
N ILE A 316 9.29 -107.27 -31.74
CA ILE A 316 8.63 -106.76 -30.54
C ILE A 316 8.01 -105.35 -30.73
N MET A 317 6.69 -105.20 -30.92
CA MET A 317 5.60 -105.89 -30.23
C MET A 317 5.63 -105.76 -28.68
N LYS A 318 6.28 -104.74 -28.08
CA LYS A 318 6.27 -104.49 -26.60
C LYS A 318 6.67 -103.05 -26.20
N MET A 319 5.62 -102.22 -26.00
CA MET A 319 5.42 -101.26 -24.87
C MET A 319 5.92 -99.78 -24.89
N SER A 320 4.91 -98.89 -24.97
CA SER A 320 4.57 -97.51 -24.47
C SER A 320 5.21 -96.82 -23.22
N GLY A 321 5.29 -95.47 -23.22
CA GLY A 321 4.64 -94.57 -22.19
C GLY A 321 5.47 -93.43 -21.49
N ASP A 322 4.84 -92.25 -21.24
CA ASP A 322 5.43 -90.94 -20.85
C ASP A 322 4.66 -90.19 -19.68
N ASN A 323 5.18 -89.03 -19.18
CA ASN A 323 4.54 -87.89 -18.43
C ASN A 323 4.57 -87.72 -16.88
N SER A 324 5.53 -86.95 -16.31
CA SER A 324 5.47 -86.48 -14.89
C SER A 324 5.97 -85.04 -14.58
N SER A 325 6.57 -84.28 -15.50
CA SER A 325 7.33 -83.05 -15.15
C SER A 325 6.57 -81.71 -15.23
N GLN A 326 5.35 -81.70 -15.76
CA GLN A 326 4.62 -80.46 -16.07
C GLN A 326 3.85 -79.88 -14.87
N LEU A 327 3.59 -80.67 -13.82
CA LEU A 327 2.78 -80.25 -12.67
C LEU A 327 3.57 -79.48 -11.60
N MET A 328 4.90 -79.65 -11.53
CA MET A 328 5.75 -79.00 -10.53
C MET A 328 5.95 -77.51 -10.83
N LYS A 329 6.08 -77.13 -12.11
CA LYS A 329 6.33 -75.75 -12.53
C LYS A 329 5.15 -74.80 -12.27
N MET A 330 3.91 -75.27 -12.41
CA MET A 330 2.73 -74.43 -12.13
C MET A 330 2.56 -74.09 -10.64
N ASN A 331 3.05 -74.92 -9.72
CA ASN A 331 2.92 -74.66 -8.29
C ASN A 331 3.89 -73.57 -7.80
N ASP A 332 5.09 -73.50 -8.37
CA ASP A 332 6.08 -72.49 -8.00
C ASP A 332 5.71 -71.08 -8.46
N GLU A 333 5.08 -70.95 -9.64
CA GLU A 333 4.58 -69.66 -10.14
C GLU A 333 3.43 -69.09 -9.31
N LEU A 334 2.54 -69.95 -8.82
CA LEU A 334 1.43 -69.54 -7.97
C LEU A 334 1.94 -68.91 -6.65
N ARG A 335 2.96 -69.54 -6.06
CA ARG A 335 3.57 -69.13 -4.78
C ARG A 335 4.41 -67.84 -4.87
N LEU A 336 4.84 -67.45 -6.07
CA LEU A 336 5.48 -66.15 -6.32
C LEU A 336 4.45 -65.03 -6.44
N LYS A 337 3.33 -65.28 -7.12
CA LYS A 337 2.24 -64.30 -7.25
C LYS A 337 1.56 -64.01 -5.91
N GLU A 338 1.40 -65.01 -5.05
CA GLU A 338 0.87 -64.82 -3.68
C GLU A 338 1.74 -63.87 -2.85
N ARG A 339 3.07 -64.03 -2.85
CA ARG A 339 4.00 -63.12 -2.16
C ARG A 339 3.97 -61.69 -2.69
N TYR A 340 3.82 -61.51 -4.02
CA TYR A 340 3.72 -60.18 -4.61
C TYR A 340 2.44 -59.45 -4.21
N VAL A 341 1.33 -60.19 -4.09
CA VAL A 341 0.05 -59.64 -3.60
C VAL A 341 0.16 -59.22 -2.13
N GLU A 342 0.81 -60.03 -1.28
CA GLU A 342 1.07 -59.68 0.12
C GLU A 342 1.92 -58.40 0.26
N GLU A 343 2.95 -58.23 -0.58
CA GLU A 343 3.80 -57.04 -0.56
C GLU A 343 3.06 -55.77 -1.01
N LEU A 344 2.19 -55.88 -2.02
CA LEU A 344 1.33 -54.78 -2.45
C LEU A 344 0.29 -54.41 -1.38
N GLN A 345 -0.28 -55.39 -0.68
CA GLN A 345 -1.18 -55.14 0.45
C GLN A 345 -0.46 -54.40 1.58
N LEU A 346 0.79 -54.74 1.89
CA LEU A 346 1.59 -54.05 2.91
C LEU A 346 1.94 -52.61 2.52
N LYS A 347 2.21 -52.34 1.23
CA LYS A 347 2.44 -50.97 0.74
C LYS A 347 1.16 -50.13 0.79
N LEU A 348 0.02 -50.74 0.48
CA LEU A 348 -1.28 -50.09 0.55
C LEU A 348 -1.68 -49.72 2.00
N THR A 349 -1.43 -50.61 2.96
CA THR A 349 -1.73 -50.30 4.38
C THR A 349 -0.85 -49.17 4.91
N LYS A 350 0.45 -49.16 4.59
CA LYS A 350 1.36 -48.04 4.95
C LYS A 350 0.97 -46.72 4.31
N ALA A 351 0.53 -46.73 3.04
CA ALA A 351 0.05 -45.52 2.38
C ALA A 351 -1.23 -44.98 3.05
N ASN A 352 -2.15 -45.85 3.44
CA ASN A 352 -3.36 -45.47 4.18
C ASN A 352 -3.06 -44.93 5.59
N GLU A 353 -2.11 -45.52 6.31
CA GLU A 353 -1.66 -45.00 7.61
C GLU A 353 -1.04 -43.61 7.48
N ASN A 354 -0.20 -43.39 6.46
CA ASN A 354 0.39 -42.07 6.17
C ASN A 354 -0.67 -41.04 5.75
N ALA A 355 -1.65 -41.42 4.93
CA ALA A 355 -2.76 -40.57 4.56
C ALA A 355 -3.61 -40.18 5.78
N SER A 356 -3.90 -41.13 6.68
CA SER A 356 -4.61 -40.87 7.93
C SER A 356 -3.82 -39.94 8.86
N PHE A 357 -2.49 -40.09 8.94
CA PHE A 357 -1.63 -39.19 9.72
C PHE A 357 -1.60 -37.77 9.14
N LEU A 358 -1.49 -37.63 7.82
CA LEU A 358 -1.55 -36.33 7.15
C LEU A 358 -2.92 -35.67 7.32
N GLN A 359 -4.01 -36.44 7.21
CA GLN A 359 -5.35 -35.94 7.45
C GLN A 359 -5.51 -35.40 8.87
N LYS A 360 -5.01 -36.13 9.87
CA LYS A 360 -5.05 -35.69 11.27
C LYS A 360 -4.18 -34.46 11.52
N SER A 361 -3.01 -34.38 10.88
CA SER A 361 -2.13 -33.20 10.94
C SER A 361 -2.77 -31.98 10.28
N ILE A 362 -3.51 -32.15 9.18
CA ILE A 362 -4.24 -31.08 8.51
C ILE A 362 -5.39 -30.61 9.42
N GLU A 363 -6.15 -31.52 10.02
CA GLU A 363 -7.20 -31.17 11.00
C GLU A 363 -6.63 -30.38 12.18
N ASP A 364 -5.51 -30.81 12.78
CA ASP A 364 -4.88 -30.10 13.91
C ASP A 364 -4.38 -28.70 13.52
N VAL A 365 -3.82 -28.53 12.31
CA VAL A 365 -3.37 -27.22 11.81
C VAL A 365 -4.57 -26.32 11.50
N THR A 366 -5.64 -26.88 10.93
CA THR A 366 -6.88 -26.14 10.63
C THR A 366 -7.54 -25.65 11.91
N LEU A 367 -7.61 -26.51 12.93
CA LEU A 367 -8.20 -26.17 14.23
C LEU A 367 -7.39 -25.10 14.98
N LYS A 368 -6.05 -25.11 14.88
CA LYS A 368 -5.19 -24.04 15.40
C LYS A 368 -5.34 -22.73 14.64
N ALA A 369 -5.49 -22.79 13.31
CA ALA A 369 -5.74 -21.60 12.49
C ALA A 369 -7.10 -20.97 12.83
N GLU A 370 -8.15 -21.78 12.99
CA GLU A 370 -9.48 -21.32 13.44
C GLU A 370 -9.43 -20.70 14.84
N GLN A 371 -8.72 -21.32 15.80
CA GLN A 371 -8.55 -20.76 17.14
C GLN A 371 -7.83 -19.41 17.11
N SER A 372 -6.74 -19.29 16.36
CA SER A 372 -6.01 -18.03 16.20
C SER A 372 -6.86 -16.94 15.54
N GLN A 373 -7.65 -17.31 14.51
CA GLN A 373 -8.59 -16.39 13.86
C GLN A 373 -9.71 -15.95 14.83
N GLN A 374 -10.22 -16.85 15.66
CA GLN A 374 -11.26 -16.54 16.65
C GLN A 374 -10.73 -15.65 17.79
N GLU A 375 -9.49 -15.84 18.24
CA GLU A 375 -8.83 -14.97 19.21
C GLU A 375 -8.57 -13.56 18.66
N ALA A 376 -8.09 -13.45 17.41
CA ALA A 376 -7.94 -12.17 16.74
C ALA A 376 -9.28 -11.44 16.59
N ALA A 377 -10.35 -12.15 16.21
CA ALA A 377 -11.69 -11.59 16.12
C ALA A 377 -12.23 -11.11 17.48
N LYS A 378 -11.99 -11.85 18.56
CA LYS A 378 -12.35 -11.42 19.93
C LYS A 378 -11.60 -10.16 20.34
N LYS A 379 -10.31 -10.09 20.06
CA LYS A 379 -9.49 -8.90 20.38
C LYS A 379 -9.97 -7.66 19.64
N HIS A 380 -10.29 -7.79 18.35
CA HIS A 380 -10.87 -6.70 17.58
C HIS A 380 -12.26 -6.28 18.09
N GLU A 381 -13.10 -7.23 18.52
CA GLU A 381 -14.41 -6.92 19.12
C GLU A 381 -14.27 -6.19 20.47
N GLU A 382 -13.25 -6.52 21.27
CA GLU A 382 -12.93 -5.82 22.52
C GLU A 382 -12.40 -4.41 22.25
N GLU A 383 -11.48 -4.23 21.29
CA GLU A 383 -10.98 -2.92 20.87
C GLU A 383 -12.10 -2.03 20.33
N LYS A 384 -13.03 -2.61 19.55
CA LYS A 384 -14.22 -1.91 19.05
C LYS A 384 -15.11 -1.43 20.18
N LYS A 385 -15.42 -2.29 21.17
CA LYS A 385 -16.22 -1.90 22.35
C LYS A 385 -15.56 -0.78 23.16
N GLU A 386 -14.23 -0.81 23.29
CA GLU A 386 -13.49 0.23 24.00
C GLU A 386 -13.51 1.57 23.22
N LEU A 387 -13.42 1.53 21.88
CA LEU A 387 -13.58 2.71 21.04
C LEU A 387 -15.01 3.27 21.06
N GLU A 388 -16.02 2.41 21.01
CA GLU A 388 -17.43 2.80 21.16
C GLU A 388 -17.67 3.49 22.50
N LYS A 389 -17.10 2.96 23.60
CA LYS A 389 -17.18 3.58 24.92
C LYS A 389 -16.50 4.96 24.95
N LYS A 390 -15.32 5.10 24.34
CA LYS A 390 -14.62 6.40 24.23
C LYS A 390 -15.41 7.43 23.41
N LEU A 391 -16.05 7.00 22.33
CA LEU A 391 -16.95 7.85 21.53
C LEU A 391 -18.14 8.33 22.37
N LEU A 392 -18.78 7.42 23.13
CA LEU A 392 -19.90 7.73 24.01
C LEU A 392 -19.52 8.73 25.12
N ASP A 393 -18.32 8.58 25.70
CA ASP A 393 -17.78 9.52 26.68
C ASP A 393 -17.47 10.91 26.07
N LEU A 394 -17.01 10.96 24.82
CA LEU A 394 -16.78 12.20 24.07
C LEU A 394 -18.09 12.90 23.71
N GLU A 395 -19.10 12.17 23.24
CA GLU A 395 -20.45 12.68 22.99
C GLU A 395 -21.04 13.30 24.26
N LYS A 396 -20.93 12.60 25.39
CA LYS A 396 -21.42 13.10 26.67
C LYS A 396 -20.69 14.37 27.12
N LYS A 397 -19.36 14.47 26.90
CA LYS A 397 -18.61 15.70 27.17
C LYS A 397 -19.02 16.84 26.25
N MET A 398 -19.26 16.56 24.97
CA MET A 398 -19.73 17.55 24.00
C MET A 398 -21.13 18.07 24.36
N GLU A 399 -22.04 17.18 24.75
CA GLU A 399 -23.39 17.50 25.24
C GLU A 399 -23.33 18.35 26.52
N MET A 400 -22.48 17.98 27.48
CA MET A 400 -22.26 18.78 28.69
C MET A 400 -21.72 20.19 28.37
N SER A 401 -20.76 20.29 27.45
CA SER A 401 -20.22 21.58 26.99
C SER A 401 -21.28 22.41 26.26
N HIS A 402 -22.11 21.77 25.42
CA HIS A 402 -23.20 22.41 24.71
C HIS A 402 -24.23 22.99 25.69
N ASN A 403 -24.65 22.19 26.67
CA ASN A 403 -25.56 22.61 27.73
C ASN A 403 -24.99 23.77 28.57
N GLN A 404 -23.69 23.76 28.86
CA GLN A 404 -23.02 24.88 29.53
C GLN A 404 -23.02 26.16 28.68
N CYS A 405 -22.72 26.08 27.38
CA CYS A 405 -22.82 27.22 26.48
C CYS A 405 -24.26 27.75 26.38
N GLN A 406 -25.25 26.86 26.36
CA GLN A 406 -26.66 27.23 26.30
C GLN A 406 -27.13 27.91 27.59
N ASP A 407 -26.71 27.43 28.77
CA ASP A 407 -27.00 28.08 30.06
C ASP A 407 -26.31 29.45 30.17
N LEU A 408 -25.05 29.57 29.74
CA LEU A 408 -24.35 30.85 29.66
C LEU A 408 -25.06 31.84 28.73
N LYS A 409 -25.54 31.39 27.57
CA LYS A 409 -26.31 32.21 26.63
C LYS A 409 -27.63 32.67 27.25
N ALA A 410 -28.38 31.78 27.91
CA ALA A 410 -29.62 32.13 28.60
C ALA A 410 -29.39 33.15 29.73
N ARG A 411 -28.32 32.99 30.51
CA ARG A 411 -27.93 33.96 31.55
C ARG A 411 -27.57 35.32 30.96
N TYR A 412 -26.86 35.34 29.84
CA TYR A 412 -26.51 36.57 29.14
C TYR A 412 -27.75 37.28 28.59
N GLU A 413 -28.66 36.56 27.92
CA GLU A 413 -29.92 37.11 27.42
C GLU A 413 -30.79 37.67 28.55
N LYS A 414 -30.86 36.97 29.69
CA LYS A 414 -31.56 37.44 30.89
C LYS A 414 -30.94 38.71 31.48
N ALA A 415 -29.62 38.76 31.65
CA ALA A 415 -28.94 39.95 32.13
C ALA A 415 -29.12 41.15 31.17
N THR A 416 -29.13 40.88 29.87
CA THR A 416 -29.35 41.90 28.83
C THR A 416 -30.78 42.43 28.85
N SER A 417 -31.78 41.56 29.04
CA SER A 417 -33.18 42.00 29.15
C SER A 417 -33.44 42.78 30.44
N GLU A 418 -32.89 42.33 31.58
CA GLU A 418 -32.98 43.05 32.87
C GLU A 418 -32.28 44.41 32.85
N THR A 419 -31.12 44.52 32.19
CA THR A 419 -30.45 45.82 32.03
C THR A 419 -31.24 46.72 31.10
N LYS A 420 -31.83 46.19 30.02
CA LYS A 420 -32.68 46.96 29.11
C LYS A 420 -33.93 47.49 29.81
N THR A 421 -34.63 46.69 30.62
CA THR A 421 -35.80 47.16 31.38
C THR A 421 -35.44 48.24 32.39
N LYS A 422 -34.30 48.12 33.09
CA LYS A 422 -33.80 49.18 33.98
C LYS A 422 -33.49 50.48 33.23
N HIS A 423 -32.88 50.39 32.04
CA HIS A 423 -32.63 51.58 31.21
C HIS A 423 -33.94 52.23 30.76
N GLU A 424 -34.94 51.44 30.37
CA GLU A 424 -36.27 51.92 29.98
C GLU A 424 -36.96 52.66 31.14
N GLU A 425 -36.91 52.12 32.37
CA GLU A 425 -37.45 52.78 33.57
C GLU A 425 -36.73 54.09 33.89
N ILE A 426 -35.40 54.12 33.78
CA ILE A 426 -34.60 55.34 33.99
C ILE A 426 -34.96 56.40 32.96
N LEU A 427 -35.12 56.02 31.69
CA LEU A 427 -35.52 56.93 30.61
C LEU A 427 -36.93 57.49 30.86
N GLN A 428 -37.89 56.66 31.22
CA GLN A 428 -39.25 57.12 31.55
C GLN A 428 -39.26 58.07 32.76
N ASN A 429 -38.48 57.78 33.80
CA ASN A 429 -38.35 58.66 34.95
C ASN A 429 -37.72 60.00 34.57
N LEU A 430 -36.63 60.00 33.80
CA LEU A 430 -36.00 61.23 33.30
C LEU A 430 -36.99 62.05 32.46
N GLN A 431 -37.72 61.40 31.57
CA GLN A 431 -38.70 62.04 30.70
C GLN A 431 -39.85 62.67 31.50
N LYS A 432 -40.34 61.98 32.55
CA LYS A 432 -41.32 62.53 33.48
C LYS A 432 -40.78 63.73 34.25
N THR A 433 -39.55 63.64 34.75
CA THR A 433 -38.91 64.73 35.51
C THR A 433 -38.73 65.97 34.63
N LEU A 434 -38.35 65.78 33.36
CA LEU A 434 -38.26 66.85 32.36
C LEU A 434 -39.62 67.54 32.16
N LEU A 435 -40.69 66.77 31.98
CA LEU A 435 -42.04 67.29 31.80
C LEU A 435 -42.52 68.09 33.03
N ASP A 436 -42.29 67.55 34.24
CA ASP A 436 -42.60 68.24 35.49
C ASP A 436 -41.81 69.56 35.63
N THR A 437 -40.55 69.61 35.15
CA THR A 437 -39.75 70.84 35.15
C THR A 437 -40.20 71.85 34.08
N GLU A 438 -40.62 71.39 32.91
CA GLU A 438 -41.19 72.25 31.85
C GLU A 438 -42.50 72.90 32.30
N ASP A 439 -43.38 72.16 32.97
CA ASP A 439 -44.63 72.69 33.50
C ASP A 439 -44.40 73.71 34.62
N LYS A 440 -43.43 73.45 35.51
CA LYS A 440 -43.01 74.43 36.53
C LYS A 440 -42.43 75.70 35.89
N LEU A 441 -41.65 75.57 34.83
CA LEU A 441 -41.08 76.71 34.11
C LEU A 441 -42.17 77.55 33.43
N LYS A 442 -43.18 76.91 32.82
CA LYS A 442 -44.35 77.60 32.26
C LYS A 442 -45.14 78.35 33.32
N ALA A 443 -45.42 77.72 34.46
CA ALA A 443 -46.12 78.38 35.56
C ALA A 443 -45.35 79.62 36.05
N ALA A 444 -44.03 79.51 36.21
CA ALA A 444 -43.18 80.64 36.58
C ALA A 444 -43.12 81.74 35.50
N GLN A 445 -43.20 81.38 34.21
CA GLN A 445 -43.29 82.35 33.11
C GLN A 445 -44.63 83.09 33.09
N GLU A 446 -45.74 82.39 33.35
CA GLU A 446 -47.08 83.00 33.47
C GLU A 446 -47.17 83.94 34.68
N GLU A 447 -46.60 83.53 35.82
CA GLU A 447 -46.50 84.37 37.01
C GLU A 447 -45.67 85.63 36.74
N ASN A 448 -44.50 85.51 36.10
CA ASN A 448 -43.69 86.66 35.68
C ASN A 448 -44.43 87.59 34.70
N SER A 449 -45.22 87.03 33.79
CA SER A 449 -46.08 87.80 32.87
C SER A 449 -47.15 88.59 33.64
N GLY A 450 -47.79 87.95 34.63
CA GLY A 450 -48.77 88.60 35.51
C GLY A 450 -48.17 89.76 36.30
N LEU A 451 -47.01 89.54 36.93
CA LEU A 451 -46.28 90.57 37.69
C LEU A 451 -45.84 91.74 36.79
N LEU A 452 -45.40 91.47 35.56
CA LEU A 452 -45.08 92.52 34.57
C LEU A 452 -46.29 93.38 34.21
N GLN A 453 -47.48 92.79 34.19
CA GLN A 453 -48.72 93.49 33.89
C GLN A 453 -49.18 94.35 35.08
N GLU A 454 -49.03 93.83 36.31
CA GLU A 454 -49.22 94.59 37.55
C GLU A 454 -48.26 95.78 37.65
N LEU A 455 -46.97 95.60 37.35
CA LEU A 455 -45.99 96.68 37.34
C LEU A 455 -46.33 97.78 36.32
N LYS A 456 -46.87 97.41 35.15
CA LYS A 456 -47.35 98.39 34.15
C LYS A 456 -48.54 99.19 34.65
N GLU A 457 -49.48 98.56 35.35
CA GLU A 457 -50.67 99.23 35.87
C GLU A 457 -50.33 100.14 37.07
N LEU A 458 -49.44 99.69 37.96
CA LEU A 458 -48.92 100.51 39.07
C LEU A 458 -48.17 101.74 38.57
N ARG A 459 -47.36 101.61 37.50
CA ARG A 459 -46.67 102.75 36.88
C ARG A 459 -47.66 103.77 36.31
N LYS A 460 -48.75 103.31 35.71
CA LYS A 460 -49.83 104.15 35.18
C LYS A 460 -50.61 104.90 36.28
N GLN A 461 -50.75 104.29 37.46
CA GLN A 461 -51.32 104.93 38.65
C GLN A 461 -50.36 105.96 39.25
N ALA A 462 -49.06 105.68 39.30
CA ALA A 462 -48.04 106.62 39.75
C ALA A 462 -47.93 107.86 38.85
N ASP A 463 -48.07 107.70 37.53
CA ASP A 463 -48.06 108.81 36.58
C ASP A 463 -49.36 109.66 36.64
N LYS A 464 -50.50 109.07 37.03
CA LYS A 464 -51.74 109.81 37.35
C LYS A 464 -51.65 110.59 38.66
N ALA A 465 -51.01 110.04 39.69
CA ALA A 465 -50.82 110.72 40.97
C ALA A 465 -49.89 111.93 40.88
N LYS A 466 -48.84 111.86 40.04
CA LYS A 466 -47.93 112.99 39.78
C LYS A 466 -48.56 114.16 38.99
N ALA A 467 -49.70 113.96 38.33
CA ALA A 467 -50.44 115.01 37.62
C ALA A 467 -51.49 115.75 38.47
N ALA A 468 -51.89 115.19 39.62
CA ALA A 468 -52.86 115.78 40.54
C ALA A 468 -52.22 116.67 41.62
N GLN A 469 -50.94 116.44 41.94
CA GLN A 469 -50.20 117.16 43.01
C GLN A 469 -49.81 118.61 42.65
N THR A 470 -50.00 119.07 41.41
CA THR A 470 -49.65 120.44 40.96
C THR A 470 -50.78 121.46 41.00
N ALA A 471 -51.96 121.11 41.53
CA ALA A 471 -53.14 122.01 41.55
C ALA A 471 -53.69 122.37 42.94
N GLU A 472 -53.13 121.81 44.03
CA GLU A 472 -53.76 121.90 45.37
C GLU A 472 -52.88 122.59 46.45
N ASP A 473 -51.70 123.11 46.09
CA ASP A 473 -50.75 123.74 47.03
C ASP A 473 -50.89 125.27 47.18
N ALA A 474 -52.06 125.85 46.90
CA ALA A 474 -52.27 127.31 46.98
C ALA A 474 -53.41 127.79 47.90
N MET A 475 -54.07 126.92 48.68
CA MET A 475 -55.30 127.33 49.36
C MET A 475 -55.62 126.71 50.74
N GLN A 476 -54.63 126.43 51.60
CA GLN A 476 -54.95 126.00 52.97
C GLN A 476 -53.90 126.41 54.03
N ILE A 477 -53.65 127.74 54.15
CA ILE A 477 -52.84 128.38 55.21
C ILE A 477 -53.73 128.97 56.35
N MET A 478 -55.00 128.56 56.47
CA MET A 478 -55.91 129.14 57.48
C MET A 478 -56.83 128.14 58.16
N GLU A 479 -56.32 126.94 58.47
CA GLU A 479 -56.97 126.01 59.41
C GLU A 479 -55.94 125.26 60.27
N GLN A 480 -54.81 125.91 60.51
CA GLN A 480 -53.79 125.51 61.46
C GLN A 480 -54.02 126.34 62.73
N MET A 481 -54.60 125.73 63.77
CA MET A 481 -54.52 126.13 65.20
C MET A 481 -55.50 125.37 66.12
N THR A 482 -56.12 124.25 65.68
CA THR A 482 -56.93 123.37 66.57
C THR A 482 -56.82 121.86 66.26
N LYS A 483 -55.76 121.42 65.55
CA LYS A 483 -55.54 120.00 65.19
C LYS A 483 -54.21 119.40 65.67
N GLU A 484 -53.43 120.11 66.49
CA GLU A 484 -52.12 119.62 66.99
C GLU A 484 -52.21 118.69 68.23
N LYS A 485 -53.41 118.24 68.64
CA LYS A 485 -53.57 117.28 69.76
C LYS A 485 -54.04 115.88 69.32
N THR A 486 -54.53 115.73 68.10
CA THR A 486 -54.96 114.42 67.54
C THR A 486 -53.93 113.81 66.57
N GLU A 487 -52.97 114.59 66.07
CA GLU A 487 -51.88 114.12 65.18
C GLU A 487 -50.74 113.36 65.89
N THR A 488 -50.54 113.55 67.19
CA THR A 488 -49.51 112.82 67.94
C THR A 488 -49.93 111.41 68.36
N LEU A 489 -51.23 111.10 68.35
CA LEU A 489 -51.73 109.73 68.57
C LEU A 489 -51.90 108.96 67.25
N ALA A 490 -52.23 109.64 66.15
CA ALA A 490 -52.31 109.02 64.82
C ALA A 490 -50.91 108.68 64.25
N SER A 491 -49.91 109.55 64.40
CA SER A 491 -48.53 109.23 63.95
C SER A 491 -47.85 108.16 64.82
N LEU A 492 -48.24 108.03 66.10
CA LEU A 492 -47.78 106.93 66.96
C LEU A 492 -48.43 105.59 66.56
N GLU A 493 -49.69 105.61 66.11
CA GLU A 493 -50.39 104.41 65.62
C GLU A 493 -49.90 104.00 64.22
N ASP A 494 -49.62 104.96 63.32
CA ASP A 494 -49.00 104.69 62.01
C ASP A 494 -47.55 104.19 62.15
N THR A 495 -46.77 104.73 63.09
CA THR A 495 -45.41 104.22 63.39
C THR A 495 -45.45 102.85 64.08
N LYS A 496 -46.48 102.55 64.88
CA LYS A 496 -46.72 101.18 65.38
C LYS A 496 -47.14 100.22 64.27
N GLN A 497 -48.00 100.64 63.34
CA GLN A 497 -48.47 99.79 62.26
C GLN A 497 -47.37 99.54 61.22
N THR A 498 -46.52 100.51 60.94
CA THR A 498 -45.32 100.33 60.09
C THR A 498 -44.26 99.48 60.79
N ASN A 499 -44.00 99.66 62.08
CA ASN A 499 -43.13 98.75 62.84
C ASN A 499 -43.68 97.31 62.89
N ALA A 500 -45.00 97.12 63.01
CA ALA A 500 -45.60 95.79 62.96
C ALA A 500 -45.47 95.14 61.57
N LYS A 501 -45.57 95.93 60.49
CA LYS A 501 -45.34 95.45 59.11
C LYS A 501 -43.87 95.07 58.89
N LEU A 502 -42.94 95.95 59.29
CA LEU A 502 -41.50 95.66 59.20
C LEU A 502 -41.10 94.47 60.07
N GLN A 503 -41.73 94.29 61.23
CA GLN A 503 -41.51 93.11 62.08
C GLN A 503 -42.01 91.83 61.40
N ASN A 504 -43.19 91.86 60.78
CA ASN A 504 -43.72 90.72 60.02
C ASN A 504 -42.86 90.40 58.79
N GLU A 505 -42.38 91.41 58.06
CA GLU A 505 -41.45 91.25 56.92
C GLU A 505 -40.10 90.67 57.37
N LEU A 506 -39.58 91.14 58.51
CA LEU A 506 -38.37 90.61 59.11
C LEU A 506 -38.55 89.15 59.55
N ASP A 507 -39.70 88.80 60.12
CA ASP A 507 -40.00 87.44 60.56
C ASP A 507 -40.24 86.50 59.37
N THR A 508 -40.87 86.96 58.28
CA THR A 508 -40.95 86.18 57.02
C THR A 508 -39.59 86.02 56.34
N LEU A 509 -38.74 87.05 56.36
CA LEU A 509 -37.37 86.95 55.84
C LEU A 509 -36.53 85.97 56.66
N LYS A 510 -36.66 85.97 58.00
CA LYS A 510 -36.00 84.98 58.86
C LYS A 510 -36.50 83.56 58.59
N GLU A 511 -37.79 83.37 58.40
CA GLU A 511 -38.37 82.06 58.09
C GLU A 511 -37.91 81.55 56.71
N ASN A 512 -37.86 82.42 55.70
CA ASN A 512 -37.31 82.08 54.38
C ASN A 512 -35.80 81.77 54.45
N ASN A 513 -35.03 82.52 55.24
CA ASN A 513 -33.62 82.23 55.42
C ASN A 513 -33.41 80.87 56.13
N LEU A 514 -34.24 80.55 57.12
CA LEU A 514 -34.24 79.25 57.78
C LEU A 514 -34.55 78.11 56.79
N LYS A 515 -35.58 78.26 55.95
CA LYS A 515 -35.92 77.29 54.88
C LYS A 515 -34.78 77.12 53.88
N ASN A 516 -34.15 78.21 53.44
CA ASN A 516 -33.00 78.13 52.52
C ASN A 516 -31.80 77.42 53.16
N VAL A 517 -31.55 77.64 54.47
CA VAL A 517 -30.49 76.93 55.20
C VAL A 517 -30.81 75.44 55.35
N GLU A 518 -32.08 75.09 55.61
CA GLU A 518 -32.53 73.69 55.67
C GLU A 518 -32.43 72.99 54.30
N GLU A 519 -32.81 73.66 53.21
CA GLU A 519 -32.67 73.14 51.84
C GLU A 519 -31.20 72.99 51.45
N LEU A 520 -30.34 73.94 51.82
CA LEU A 520 -28.90 73.86 51.61
C LEU A 520 -28.29 72.67 52.38
N ASN A 521 -28.72 72.45 53.62
CA ASN A 521 -28.29 71.28 54.41
C ASN A 521 -28.75 69.97 53.79
N LYS A 522 -30.00 69.87 53.30
CA LYS A 522 -30.49 68.68 52.58
C LYS A 522 -29.70 68.44 51.28
N SER A 523 -29.41 69.49 50.52
CA SER A 523 -28.59 69.41 49.31
C SER A 523 -27.17 68.92 49.63
N LYS A 524 -26.58 69.42 50.72
CA LYS A 524 -25.27 68.99 51.21
C LYS A 524 -25.26 67.52 51.65
N GLU A 525 -26.30 67.05 52.33
CA GLU A 525 -26.46 65.63 52.72
C GLU A 525 -26.60 64.72 51.49
N LEU A 526 -27.42 65.11 50.51
CA LEU A 526 -27.52 64.42 49.23
C LEU A 526 -26.17 64.32 48.52
N LEU A 527 -25.40 65.41 48.50
CA LEU A 527 -24.09 65.45 47.87
C LEU A 527 -23.06 64.56 48.60
N THR A 528 -23.16 64.42 49.93
CA THR A 528 -22.35 63.44 50.68
C THR A 528 -22.70 61.99 50.36
N VAL A 529 -24.00 61.67 50.20
CA VAL A 529 -24.44 60.32 49.81
C VAL A 529 -24.01 59.99 48.37
N GLU A 530 -24.14 60.93 47.44
CA GLU A 530 -23.70 60.76 46.06
C GLU A 530 -22.18 60.54 45.98
N ASN A 531 -21.39 61.26 46.78
CA ASN A 531 -19.95 61.06 46.87
C ASN A 531 -19.57 59.68 47.44
N GLN A 532 -20.29 59.18 48.45
CA GLN A 532 -20.08 57.81 48.95
C GLN A 532 -20.36 56.76 47.87
N LYS A 533 -21.43 56.96 47.09
CA LYS A 533 -21.79 56.07 45.98
C LYS A 533 -20.78 56.10 44.85
N MET A 534 -20.22 57.27 44.52
CA MET A 534 -19.12 57.40 43.57
C MET A 534 -17.85 56.68 44.04
N GLU A 535 -17.57 56.69 45.34
CA GLU A 535 -16.45 55.96 45.92
C GLU A 535 -16.66 54.44 45.91
N GLU A 536 -17.90 53.97 46.09
CA GLU A 536 -18.26 52.56 45.91
C GLU A 536 -18.08 52.12 44.45
N PHE A 537 -18.53 52.92 43.47
CA PHE A 537 -18.28 52.64 42.06
C PHE A 537 -16.79 52.63 41.71
N ARG A 538 -15.98 53.51 42.31
CA ARG A 538 -14.52 53.46 42.14
C ARG A 538 -13.92 52.15 42.65
N LYS A 539 -14.36 51.66 43.81
CA LYS A 539 -13.92 50.36 44.35
C LYS A 539 -14.34 49.21 43.44
N GLU A 540 -15.55 49.24 42.91
CA GLU A 540 -16.05 48.20 41.99
C GLU A 540 -15.32 48.21 40.64
N ILE A 541 -14.99 49.40 40.10
CA ILE A 541 -14.15 49.52 38.91
C ILE A 541 -12.75 48.97 39.17
N GLU A 542 -12.17 49.24 40.34
CA GLU A 542 -10.83 48.74 40.69
C GLU A 542 -10.80 47.22 40.85
N THR A 543 -11.83 46.61 41.45
CA THR A 543 -11.93 45.14 41.54
C THR A 543 -12.13 44.51 40.16
N LEU A 544 -12.95 45.10 39.29
CA LEU A 544 -13.11 44.65 37.91
C LEU A 544 -11.80 44.78 37.10
N LYS A 545 -11.02 45.83 37.34
CA LYS A 545 -9.71 46.04 36.70
C LYS A 545 -8.69 44.99 37.13
N GLN A 546 -8.67 44.62 38.42
CA GLN A 546 -7.84 43.54 38.93
C GLN A 546 -8.26 42.17 38.36
N ALA A 547 -9.56 41.90 38.26
CA ALA A 547 -10.08 40.68 37.63
C ALA A 547 -9.73 40.60 36.13
N ALA A 548 -9.78 41.73 35.41
CA ALA A 548 -9.36 41.82 34.02
C ALA A 548 -7.85 41.57 33.86
N ALA A 549 -7.02 42.10 34.75
CA ALA A 549 -5.58 41.85 34.77
C ALA A 549 -5.25 40.37 35.02
N GLN A 550 -5.94 39.73 35.98
CA GLN A 550 -5.80 38.30 36.25
C GLN A 550 -6.19 37.44 35.03
N LYS A 551 -7.32 37.76 34.38
CA LYS A 551 -7.72 37.06 33.14
C LYS A 551 -6.71 37.25 32.00
N SER A 552 -6.16 38.46 31.85
CA SER A 552 -5.11 38.72 30.85
C SER A 552 -3.86 37.89 31.11
N GLN A 553 -3.47 37.73 32.38
CA GLN A 553 -2.32 36.93 32.77
C GLN A 553 -2.57 35.43 32.53
N GLN A 554 -3.78 34.94 32.82
CA GLN A 554 -4.21 33.58 32.47
C GLN A 554 -4.19 33.32 30.96
N LEU A 555 -4.64 34.28 30.16
CA LEU A 555 -4.63 34.16 28.70
C LEU A 555 -3.20 34.07 28.16
N SER A 556 -2.27 34.87 28.70
CA SER A 556 -0.85 34.82 28.34
C SER A 556 -0.22 33.47 28.69
N ALA A 557 -0.54 32.90 29.86
CA ALA A 557 -0.05 31.58 30.26
C ALA A 557 -0.57 30.47 29.32
N LEU A 558 -1.86 30.52 28.95
CA LEU A 558 -2.43 29.60 27.95
C LEU A 558 -1.81 29.78 26.57
N GLN A 559 -1.42 31.01 26.22
CA GLN A 559 -0.76 31.30 24.94
C GLN A 559 0.67 30.73 24.91
N GLU A 560 1.41 30.82 26.01
CA GLU A 560 2.71 30.16 26.16
C GLU A 560 2.60 28.63 26.14
N GLU A 561 1.58 28.06 26.77
CA GLU A 561 1.33 26.61 26.75
C GLU A 561 1.00 26.12 25.33
N ASN A 562 0.19 26.87 24.58
CA ASN A 562 -0.08 26.57 23.16
C ASN A 562 1.18 26.63 22.29
N VAL A 563 2.09 27.57 22.55
CA VAL A 563 3.40 27.64 21.84
C VAL A 563 4.24 26.42 22.17
N LYS A 564 4.30 25.99 23.44
CA LYS A 564 5.03 24.78 23.83
C LYS A 564 4.46 23.51 23.20
N LEU A 565 3.14 23.38 23.16
CA LEU A 565 2.47 22.26 22.49
C LEU A 565 2.73 22.28 20.97
N ALA A 566 2.77 23.47 20.34
CA ALA A 566 3.14 23.59 18.94
C ALA A 566 4.61 23.19 18.68
N GLU A 567 5.53 23.52 19.60
CA GLU A 567 6.93 23.08 19.53
C GLU A 567 7.08 21.55 19.74
N GLU A 568 6.30 20.95 20.63
CA GLU A 568 6.26 19.49 20.83
C GLU A 568 5.68 18.76 19.60
N LEU A 569 4.63 19.30 18.98
CA LEU A 569 4.11 18.79 17.71
C LEU A 569 5.14 18.95 16.58
N GLY A 570 5.93 20.02 16.59
CA GLY A 570 7.06 20.20 15.68
C GLY A 570 8.15 19.15 15.86
N ARG A 571 8.53 18.86 17.11
CA ARG A 571 9.49 17.78 17.44
C ARG A 571 8.97 16.40 17.05
N SER A 572 7.68 16.13 17.24
CA SER A 572 7.05 14.89 16.77
C SER A 572 7.10 14.77 15.24
N ARG A 573 7.01 15.88 14.51
CA ARG A 573 7.20 15.91 13.06
C ARG A 573 8.64 15.59 12.65
N ASP A 574 9.63 16.05 13.43
CA ASP A 574 11.04 15.71 13.21
C ASP A 574 11.30 14.22 13.53
N GLU A 575 10.64 13.61 14.52
CA GLU A 575 10.66 12.17 14.75
C GLU A 575 10.06 11.37 13.58
N VAL A 576 9.02 11.89 12.91
CA VAL A 576 8.48 11.28 11.68
C VAL A 576 9.51 11.29 10.54
N THR A 577 10.35 12.33 10.43
CA THR A 577 11.46 12.32 9.45
C THR A 577 12.56 11.32 9.82
N SER A 578 12.75 11.02 11.11
CA SER A 578 13.64 9.93 11.57
C SER A 578 13.08 8.56 11.18
N HIS A 579 11.76 8.36 11.31
CA HIS A 579 11.10 7.13 10.83
C HIS A 579 11.25 6.93 9.33
N GLN A 580 11.20 8.00 8.53
CA GLN A 580 11.43 7.91 7.09
C GLN A 580 12.86 7.44 6.75
N LYS A 581 13.88 7.91 7.48
CA LYS A 581 15.26 7.43 7.34
C LYS A 581 15.42 5.95 7.73
N LEU A 582 14.75 5.52 8.80
CA LEU A 582 14.75 4.11 9.20
C LEU A 582 14.03 3.22 8.17
N GLU A 583 12.98 3.71 7.52
CA GLU A 583 12.30 2.99 6.43
C GLU A 583 13.19 2.89 5.18
N GLU A 584 13.96 3.95 4.87
CA GLU A 584 14.98 3.92 3.81
C GLU A 584 16.09 2.92 4.11
N GLU A 585 16.65 2.92 5.32
CA GLU A 585 17.64 1.93 5.77
C GLU A 585 17.08 0.49 5.72
N ARG A 586 15.83 0.31 6.12
CA ARG A 586 15.12 -0.97 6.04
C ARG A 586 14.92 -1.43 4.59
N SER A 587 14.67 -0.50 3.66
CA SER A 587 14.58 -0.81 2.22
C SER A 587 15.92 -1.26 1.64
N VAL A 588 17.02 -0.61 2.04
CA VAL A 588 18.39 -0.95 1.62
C VAL A 588 18.78 -2.32 2.15
N LEU A 589 18.52 -2.60 3.44
CA LEU A 589 18.77 -3.92 4.04
C LEU A 589 17.93 -5.01 3.39
N ASN A 590 16.67 -4.72 3.04
CA ASN A 590 15.81 -5.68 2.34
C ASN A 590 16.30 -5.98 0.92
N ASN A 591 16.83 -4.98 0.20
CA ASN A 591 17.46 -5.17 -1.10
C ASN A 591 18.74 -5.99 -1.00
N GLN A 592 19.61 -5.73 -0.02
CA GLN A 592 20.80 -6.54 0.24
C GLN A 592 20.44 -7.99 0.59
N LEU A 593 19.40 -8.22 1.37
CA LEU A 593 18.91 -9.55 1.70
C LEU A 593 18.40 -10.30 0.44
N LEU A 594 17.71 -9.59 -0.46
CA LEU A 594 17.24 -10.16 -1.72
C LEU A 594 18.41 -10.54 -2.64
N GLU A 595 19.45 -9.72 -2.67
CA GLU A 595 20.66 -9.99 -3.46
C GLU A 595 21.45 -11.19 -2.89
N MET A 596 21.56 -11.28 -1.56
CA MET A 596 22.15 -12.43 -0.88
C MET A 596 21.37 -13.73 -1.18
N LYS A 597 20.04 -13.70 -1.13
CA LYS A 597 19.19 -14.84 -1.52
C LYS A 597 19.36 -15.25 -2.98
N LYS A 598 19.54 -14.29 -3.90
CA LYS A 598 19.83 -14.59 -5.31
C LYS A 598 21.18 -15.29 -5.46
N ARG A 599 22.21 -14.84 -4.73
CA ARG A 599 23.55 -15.48 -4.73
C ARG A 599 23.48 -16.89 -4.15
N GLU A 600 22.77 -17.08 -3.03
CA GLU A 600 22.54 -18.39 -2.42
C GLU A 600 21.82 -19.36 -3.37
N SER A 601 20.76 -18.91 -4.05
CA SER A 601 20.07 -19.73 -5.06
C SER A 601 20.98 -20.11 -6.23
N LYS A 602 21.89 -19.22 -6.64
CA LYS A 602 22.87 -19.53 -7.69
C LYS A 602 23.85 -20.60 -7.23
N PHE A 603 24.42 -20.47 -6.03
CA PHE A 603 25.32 -21.48 -5.48
C PHE A 603 24.67 -22.85 -5.31
N ILE A 604 23.38 -22.90 -4.92
CA ILE A 604 22.64 -24.17 -4.83
C ILE A 604 22.52 -24.82 -6.21
N LYS A 605 22.18 -24.05 -7.25
CA LYS A 605 22.10 -24.58 -8.63
C LYS A 605 23.45 -25.09 -9.12
N ASP A 606 24.51 -24.31 -8.94
CA ASP A 606 25.86 -24.70 -9.36
C ASP A 606 26.29 -25.99 -8.64
N ALA A 607 26.01 -26.12 -7.34
CA ALA A 607 26.30 -27.32 -6.56
C ALA A 607 25.46 -28.55 -6.99
N ASP A 608 24.18 -28.35 -7.34
CA ASP A 608 23.32 -29.42 -7.84
C ASP A 608 23.74 -29.88 -9.25
N GLU A 609 24.20 -28.97 -10.11
CA GLU A 609 24.77 -29.26 -11.42
C GLU A 609 26.09 -30.04 -11.30
N GLU A 610 26.99 -29.62 -10.41
CA GLU A 610 28.21 -30.37 -10.09
C GLU A 610 27.87 -31.76 -9.56
N LYS A 611 26.93 -31.88 -8.64
CA LYS A 611 26.48 -33.17 -8.09
C LYS A 611 25.89 -34.07 -9.19
N ALA A 612 25.10 -33.53 -10.10
CA ALA A 612 24.55 -34.28 -11.23
C ALA A 612 25.67 -34.75 -12.19
N SER A 613 26.68 -33.90 -12.44
CA SER A 613 27.83 -34.24 -13.27
C SER A 613 28.68 -35.36 -12.64
N LEU A 614 28.91 -35.30 -11.33
CA LEU A 614 29.61 -36.32 -10.56
C LEU A 614 28.82 -37.62 -10.52
N GLN A 615 27.50 -37.57 -10.31
CA GLN A 615 26.62 -38.74 -10.37
C GLN A 615 26.71 -39.45 -11.73
N LYS A 616 26.75 -38.67 -12.83
CA LYS A 616 26.91 -39.19 -14.19
C LYS A 616 28.29 -39.84 -14.38
N SER A 617 29.36 -39.20 -13.89
CA SER A 617 30.72 -39.76 -13.91
C SER A 617 30.82 -41.07 -13.12
N ILE A 618 30.21 -41.13 -11.93
CA ILE A 618 30.13 -42.33 -11.11
C ILE A 618 29.38 -43.43 -11.86
N SER A 619 28.24 -43.13 -12.48
CA SER A 619 27.47 -44.11 -13.25
C SER A 619 28.25 -44.69 -14.43
N ILE A 620 28.98 -43.84 -15.17
CA ILE A 620 29.86 -44.28 -16.27
C ILE A 620 30.99 -45.16 -15.73
N THR A 621 31.63 -44.74 -14.64
CA THR A 621 32.73 -45.49 -14.02
C THR A 621 32.25 -46.85 -13.51
N SER A 622 31.06 -46.92 -12.89
CA SER A 622 30.44 -48.18 -12.45
C SER A 622 30.14 -49.11 -13.63
N ALA A 623 29.63 -48.58 -14.75
CA ALA A 623 29.39 -49.38 -15.95
C ALA A 623 30.70 -49.96 -16.52
N LEU A 624 31.75 -49.15 -16.61
CA LEU A 624 33.09 -49.62 -17.03
C LEU A 624 33.65 -50.68 -16.07
N LEU A 625 33.40 -50.54 -14.77
CA LEU A 625 33.82 -51.52 -13.78
C LEU A 625 33.13 -52.87 -13.99
N THR A 626 31.82 -52.85 -14.26
CA THR A 626 31.07 -54.08 -14.57
C THR A 626 31.52 -54.73 -15.87
N GLU A 627 31.90 -53.94 -16.88
CA GLU A 627 32.48 -54.46 -18.12
C GLU A 627 33.83 -55.13 -17.87
N LYS A 628 34.69 -54.50 -17.06
CA LYS A 628 35.98 -55.06 -16.68
C LYS A 628 35.84 -56.33 -15.84
N ASP A 629 34.85 -56.39 -14.96
CA ASP A 629 34.56 -57.61 -14.20
C ASP A 629 34.09 -58.75 -15.11
N ALA A 630 33.27 -58.46 -16.13
CA ALA A 630 32.86 -59.45 -17.13
C ALA A 630 34.04 -59.94 -17.98
N GLU A 631 34.95 -59.03 -18.37
CA GLU A 631 36.18 -59.38 -19.09
C GLU A 631 37.12 -60.24 -18.23
N LEU A 632 37.28 -59.92 -16.95
CA LEU A 632 38.04 -60.73 -16.00
C LEU A 632 37.44 -62.13 -15.85
N GLU A 633 36.11 -62.26 -15.81
CA GLU A 633 35.46 -63.55 -15.71
C GLU A 633 35.63 -64.38 -16.99
N LYS A 634 35.59 -63.74 -18.17
CA LYS A 634 35.93 -64.38 -19.44
C LYS A 634 37.36 -64.91 -19.44
N LEU A 635 38.33 -64.10 -19.02
CA LEU A 635 39.74 -64.52 -18.93
C LEU A 635 39.93 -65.64 -17.90
N ARG A 636 39.22 -65.63 -16.78
CA ARG A 636 39.23 -66.73 -15.82
C ARG A 636 38.73 -68.03 -16.44
N ASN A 637 37.63 -67.98 -17.19
CA ASN A 637 37.09 -69.13 -17.92
C ASN A 637 38.06 -69.64 -18.99
N GLU A 638 38.75 -68.75 -19.69
CA GLU A 638 39.78 -69.14 -20.65
C GLU A 638 40.96 -69.84 -19.95
N VAL A 639 41.42 -69.30 -18.81
CA VAL A 639 42.48 -69.94 -18.00
C VAL A 639 42.06 -71.31 -17.48
N THR A 640 40.79 -71.52 -17.10
CA THR A 640 40.32 -72.84 -16.66
C THR A 640 40.27 -73.84 -17.81
N VAL A 641 39.83 -73.42 -19.01
CA VAL A 641 39.88 -74.23 -20.23
C VAL A 641 41.31 -74.61 -20.57
N LEU A 642 42.23 -73.64 -20.66
CA LEU A 642 43.65 -73.88 -20.94
C LEU A 642 44.30 -74.82 -19.91
N ARG A 643 43.91 -74.73 -18.64
CA ARG A 643 44.36 -75.69 -17.61
C ARG A 643 43.84 -77.11 -17.88
N GLY A 644 42.59 -77.26 -18.31
CA GLY A 644 42.01 -78.54 -18.71
C GLY A 644 42.68 -79.14 -19.94
N GLU A 645 42.96 -78.32 -20.95
CA GLU A 645 43.71 -78.73 -22.14
C GLU A 645 45.15 -79.13 -21.80
N ASN A 646 45.84 -78.37 -20.96
CA ASN A 646 47.20 -78.71 -20.50
C ASN A 646 47.22 -80.03 -19.70
N ALA A 647 46.20 -80.30 -18.88
CA ALA A 647 46.05 -81.59 -18.21
C ALA A 647 45.86 -82.74 -19.21
N SER A 648 45.07 -82.53 -20.26
CA SER A 648 44.86 -83.49 -21.34
C SER A 648 46.14 -83.73 -22.14
N ALA A 649 46.90 -82.67 -22.45
CA ALA A 649 48.20 -82.76 -23.10
C ALA A 649 49.21 -83.56 -22.26
N LYS A 650 49.24 -83.39 -20.94
CA LYS A 650 50.06 -84.21 -20.04
C LYS A 650 49.65 -85.69 -20.04
N SER A 651 48.35 -85.97 -20.08
CA SER A 651 47.83 -87.35 -20.21
C SER A 651 48.27 -87.99 -21.52
N LEU A 652 48.10 -87.28 -22.64
CA LEU A 652 48.57 -87.72 -23.95
C LEU A 652 50.08 -87.94 -23.97
N HIS A 653 50.86 -87.05 -23.36
CA HIS A 653 52.31 -87.20 -23.24
C HIS A 653 52.68 -88.48 -22.48
N SER A 654 51.98 -88.81 -21.39
CA SER A 654 52.18 -90.08 -20.67
C SER A 654 51.86 -91.30 -21.55
N VAL A 655 50.79 -91.24 -22.36
CA VAL A 655 50.44 -92.31 -23.30
C VAL A 655 51.54 -92.47 -24.36
N VAL A 656 52.02 -91.37 -24.94
CA VAL A 656 53.13 -91.38 -25.91
C VAL A 656 54.37 -92.01 -25.27
N GLN A 657 54.72 -91.63 -24.04
CA GLN A 657 55.87 -92.20 -23.33
C GLN A 657 55.74 -93.73 -23.12
N THR A 658 54.53 -94.23 -22.81
CA THR A 658 54.29 -95.68 -22.73
C THR A 658 54.44 -96.37 -24.09
N LEU A 659 53.92 -95.76 -25.17
CA LEU A 659 54.06 -96.28 -26.52
C LEU A 659 55.52 -96.28 -26.98
N GLU A 660 56.30 -95.26 -26.64
CA GLU A 660 57.75 -95.21 -26.90
C GLU A 660 58.49 -96.33 -26.17
N SER A 661 58.16 -96.59 -24.90
CA SER A 661 58.71 -97.73 -24.14
C SER A 661 58.38 -99.07 -24.78
N ASP A 662 57.12 -99.26 -25.21
CA ASP A 662 56.69 -100.48 -25.89
C ASP A 662 57.32 -100.64 -27.26
N LYS A 663 57.51 -99.55 -28.01
CA LYS A 663 58.28 -99.53 -29.26
C LYS A 663 59.70 -100.04 -29.02
N VAL A 664 60.41 -99.54 -28.01
CA VAL A 664 61.78 -100.02 -27.68
C VAL A 664 61.79 -101.50 -27.31
N LYS A 665 60.80 -101.99 -26.56
CA LYS A 665 60.67 -103.43 -26.25
C LYS A 665 60.42 -104.27 -27.51
N LEU A 666 59.58 -103.79 -28.41
CA LEU A 666 59.32 -104.44 -29.69
C LEU A 666 60.56 -104.45 -30.58
N GLU A 667 61.29 -103.33 -30.67
CA GLU A 667 62.57 -103.25 -31.39
C GLU A 667 63.59 -104.24 -30.81
N LEU A 668 63.68 -104.37 -29.48
CA LEU A 668 64.52 -105.38 -28.83
C LEU A 668 64.08 -106.81 -29.17
N LYS A 669 62.76 -107.09 -29.20
CA LYS A 669 62.22 -108.38 -29.63
C LYS A 669 62.54 -108.67 -31.09
N VAL A 670 62.36 -107.70 -31.99
CA VAL A 670 62.72 -107.81 -33.41
C VAL A 670 64.20 -108.11 -33.54
N LYS A 671 65.07 -107.37 -32.86
CA LYS A 671 66.53 -107.60 -32.87
C LYS A 671 66.90 -108.99 -32.35
N ASN A 672 66.19 -109.49 -31.34
CA ASN A 672 66.40 -110.83 -30.81
C ASN A 672 65.92 -111.93 -31.78
N LEU A 673 64.77 -111.72 -32.45
CA LEU A 673 64.29 -112.60 -33.52
C LEU A 673 65.21 -112.58 -34.74
N GLU A 674 65.77 -111.42 -35.10
CA GLU A 674 66.80 -111.30 -36.15
C GLU A 674 68.08 -112.05 -35.79
N LEU A 675 68.49 -112.03 -34.51
CA LEU A 675 69.61 -112.84 -34.02
C LEU A 675 69.29 -114.34 -34.10
N GLN A 676 68.08 -114.77 -33.71
CA GLN A 676 67.63 -116.15 -33.87
C GLN A 676 67.55 -116.58 -35.34
N LEU A 677 67.15 -115.69 -36.25
CA LEU A 677 67.17 -115.94 -37.70
C LEU A 677 68.60 -116.04 -38.23
N LYS A 678 69.53 -115.20 -37.76
CA LYS A 678 70.97 -115.33 -38.08
C LYS A 678 71.57 -116.62 -37.53
N GLU A 679 71.14 -117.07 -36.36
CA GLU A 679 71.58 -118.31 -35.73
C GLU A 679 71.01 -119.55 -36.45
N ASN A 680 69.73 -119.52 -36.85
CA ASN A 680 69.13 -120.52 -37.75
C ASN A 680 69.82 -120.55 -39.13
N LYS A 681 70.24 -119.40 -39.67
CA LYS A 681 71.02 -119.32 -40.92
C LYS A 681 72.45 -119.85 -40.76
N ARG A 682 73.03 -119.77 -39.55
CA ARG A 682 74.33 -120.38 -39.17
C ARG A 682 74.25 -121.88 -38.90
N GLN A 683 73.08 -122.43 -38.60
CA GLN A 683 72.86 -123.88 -38.39
C GLN A 683 72.53 -124.66 -39.69
N LEU A 684 72.47 -124.00 -40.84
CA LEU A 684 72.10 -124.57 -42.15
C LEU A 684 73.19 -124.49 -43.23
N SER A 685 74.47 -124.33 -42.85
CA SER A 685 75.57 -124.36 -43.83
C SER A 685 76.85 -125.01 -43.31
N SER A 686 76.82 -126.35 -43.25
CA SER A 686 78.01 -127.20 -43.32
C SER A 686 77.71 -128.46 -44.16
N SER A 687 77.67 -128.33 -45.49
CA SER A 687 78.15 -129.35 -46.45
C SER A 687 77.93 -128.89 -47.91
N SER A 688 79.06 -128.73 -48.64
CA SER A 688 79.26 -128.95 -50.09
C SER A 688 78.40 -128.15 -51.10
N GLY A 689 78.89 -127.47 -52.14
CA GLY A 689 80.20 -127.37 -52.77
C GLY A 689 79.99 -126.92 -54.24
N ASN A 690 80.84 -125.98 -54.69
CA ASN A 690 81.23 -125.64 -56.08
C ASN A 690 80.36 -124.79 -57.03
N THR A 691 81.14 -124.08 -57.86
CA THR A 691 80.90 -123.35 -59.12
C THR A 691 80.30 -121.94 -58.98
N ASP A 692 81.03 -120.83 -59.19
CA ASP A 692 81.93 -120.38 -60.28
C ASP A 692 81.16 -119.64 -61.40
N THR A 693 81.63 -118.42 -61.69
CA THR A 693 81.26 -117.51 -62.79
C THR A 693 79.81 -117.01 -62.92
N GLN A 694 79.40 -116.01 -62.12
CA GLN A 694 78.29 -115.09 -62.46
C GLN A 694 78.18 -113.81 -61.60
N ALA A 695 79.29 -113.32 -61.01
CA ALA A 695 79.24 -112.22 -60.02
C ALA A 695 79.33 -110.79 -60.58
N ASP A 696 79.71 -110.60 -61.86
CA ASP A 696 80.01 -109.26 -62.42
C ASP A 696 78.82 -108.61 -63.18
N GLU A 697 77.70 -109.33 -63.35
CA GLU A 697 76.45 -108.79 -63.93
C GLU A 697 75.43 -108.40 -62.84
N ASP A 698 75.44 -109.08 -61.69
CA ASP A 698 74.61 -108.74 -60.53
C ASP A 698 75.10 -107.50 -59.78
N GLU A 699 76.40 -107.18 -59.83
CA GLU A 699 76.93 -105.95 -59.21
C GLU A 699 76.40 -104.70 -59.93
N ARG A 700 76.27 -104.73 -61.27
CA ARG A 700 75.65 -103.65 -62.06
C ARG A 700 74.12 -103.56 -61.90
N ALA A 701 73.44 -104.68 -61.68
CA ALA A 701 72.01 -104.70 -61.36
C ALA A 701 71.74 -104.16 -59.94
N GLN A 702 72.62 -104.46 -58.98
CA GLN A 702 72.55 -103.92 -57.62
C GLN A 702 72.93 -102.43 -57.57
N GLU A 703 73.89 -101.99 -58.38
CA GLU A 703 74.26 -100.58 -58.49
C GLU A 703 73.13 -99.75 -59.14
N SER A 704 72.44 -100.29 -60.16
CA SER A 704 71.22 -99.64 -60.70
C SER A 704 70.02 -99.68 -59.74
N GLN A 705 69.93 -100.67 -58.85
CA GLN A 705 68.93 -100.71 -57.78
C GLN A 705 69.25 -99.74 -56.64
N ILE A 706 70.53 -99.52 -56.34
CA ILE A 706 71.01 -98.49 -55.40
C ILE A 706 70.76 -97.09 -55.99
N ASP A 707 70.99 -96.87 -57.27
CA ASP A 707 70.66 -95.59 -57.93
C ASP A 707 69.15 -95.31 -57.94
N PHE A 708 68.31 -96.33 -58.13
CA PHE A 708 66.86 -96.19 -57.98
C PHE A 708 66.47 -95.84 -56.54
N LEU A 709 67.04 -96.51 -55.54
CA LEU A 709 66.78 -96.19 -54.13
C LEU A 709 67.29 -94.79 -53.76
N ASN A 710 68.44 -94.36 -54.27
CA ASN A 710 68.95 -93.01 -54.07
C ASN A 710 68.05 -91.97 -54.74
N SER A 711 67.52 -92.24 -55.95
CA SER A 711 66.50 -91.39 -56.58
C SER A 711 65.22 -91.31 -55.75
N VAL A 712 64.74 -92.44 -55.22
CA VAL A 712 63.55 -92.48 -54.36
C VAL A 712 63.78 -91.78 -53.03
N ILE A 713 64.98 -91.89 -52.44
CA ILE A 713 65.35 -91.19 -51.20
C ILE A 713 65.45 -89.69 -51.45
N VAL A 714 66.03 -89.25 -52.56
CA VAL A 714 66.07 -87.83 -52.94
C VAL A 714 64.67 -87.30 -53.20
N ASP A 715 63.79 -88.06 -53.86
CA ASP A 715 62.39 -87.67 -54.06
C ASP A 715 61.60 -87.66 -52.73
N LEU A 716 61.84 -88.60 -51.81
CA LEU A 716 61.24 -88.61 -50.48
C LEU A 716 61.76 -87.47 -49.60
N GLN A 717 63.05 -87.12 -49.71
CA GLN A 717 63.64 -85.98 -49.02
C GLN A 717 63.13 -84.65 -49.60
N ARG A 718 62.99 -84.55 -50.93
CA ARG A 718 62.36 -83.40 -51.60
C ARG A 718 60.89 -83.28 -51.21
N LYS A 719 60.15 -84.39 -51.16
CA LYS A 719 58.74 -84.40 -50.74
C LYS A 719 58.58 -84.08 -49.25
N ASN A 720 59.52 -84.47 -48.41
CA ASN A 720 59.57 -84.03 -47.00
C ASN A 720 59.94 -82.55 -46.86
N GLN A 721 60.83 -82.03 -47.71
CA GLN A 721 61.12 -80.59 -47.76
C GLN A 721 59.90 -79.80 -48.25
N ASP A 722 59.18 -80.26 -49.27
CA ASP A 722 57.93 -79.64 -49.73
C ASP A 722 56.84 -79.69 -48.65
N LEU A 723 56.68 -80.82 -47.95
CA LEU A 723 55.74 -80.93 -46.83
C LEU A 723 56.13 -80.00 -45.68
N LYS A 724 57.43 -79.88 -45.38
CA LYS A 724 57.94 -78.97 -44.34
C LYS A 724 57.70 -77.51 -44.73
N MET A 725 57.97 -77.14 -45.98
CA MET A 725 57.73 -75.80 -46.52
C MET A 725 56.23 -75.48 -46.57
N LYS A 726 55.36 -76.48 -46.82
CA LYS A 726 53.91 -76.33 -46.80
C LYS A 726 53.33 -76.18 -45.39
N VAL A 727 53.91 -76.87 -44.40
CA VAL A 727 53.58 -76.68 -42.98
C VAL A 727 54.06 -75.31 -42.50
N GLU A 728 55.26 -74.89 -42.92
CA GLU A 728 55.81 -73.55 -42.61
C GLU A 728 54.93 -72.46 -43.24
N MET A 729 54.52 -72.60 -44.51
CA MET A 729 53.55 -71.70 -45.15
C MET A 729 52.17 -71.69 -44.47
N MET A 730 51.65 -72.84 -44.01
CA MET A 730 50.40 -72.87 -43.23
C MET A 730 50.56 -72.22 -41.85
N SER A 731 51.75 -72.31 -41.25
CA SER A 731 52.07 -71.68 -39.96
C SER A 731 52.22 -70.16 -40.11
N GLU A 732 52.86 -69.71 -41.19
CA GLU A 732 53.00 -68.28 -41.53
C GLU A 732 51.66 -67.67 -41.96
N ALA A 733 50.79 -68.42 -42.66
CA ALA A 733 49.43 -67.99 -43.00
C ALA A 733 48.51 -67.88 -41.76
N ALA A 734 48.82 -68.56 -40.66
CA ALA A 734 48.12 -68.40 -39.39
C ALA A 734 48.61 -67.19 -38.56
N LEU A 735 49.78 -66.62 -38.91
CA LEU A 735 50.41 -65.50 -38.18
C LEU A 735 50.39 -64.17 -38.96
N ASN A 736 50.18 -64.20 -40.28
CA ASN A 736 49.97 -63.01 -41.11
C ASN A 736 48.47 -62.80 -41.39
N GLY A 737 47.80 -62.08 -40.50
CA GLY A 737 46.47 -61.52 -40.74
C GLY A 737 46.50 -60.37 -41.74
N ASN A 738 45.70 -60.50 -42.80
CA ASN A 738 45.07 -59.50 -43.68
C ASN A 738 44.56 -60.32 -44.88
N GLY A 739 43.29 -60.42 -45.26
CA GLY A 739 42.11 -59.56 -45.21
C GLY A 739 41.30 -59.90 -46.49
N ASP A 740 39.98 -59.69 -46.46
CA ASP A 740 38.99 -59.84 -47.57
C ASP A 740 38.35 -61.25 -47.70
N ASP A 741 37.04 -61.45 -47.73
CA ASP A 741 35.84 -60.60 -47.75
C ASP A 741 34.58 -61.50 -47.58
N LEU A 742 33.40 -60.90 -47.40
CA LEU A 742 32.02 -61.42 -47.59
C LEU A 742 31.10 -61.44 -46.35
N ASN A 743 30.51 -60.29 -46.01
CA ASN A 743 29.10 -59.98 -46.35
C ASN A 743 28.59 -58.79 -45.53
N ASN A 744 28.35 -57.66 -46.22
CA ASN A 744 27.63 -56.49 -45.71
C ASN A 744 26.50 -56.11 -46.68
N TYR A 745 25.27 -56.23 -46.20
CA TYR A 745 23.98 -55.62 -46.59
C TYR A 745 23.10 -55.94 -45.36
N ASP A 746 22.52 -55.02 -44.58
CA ASP A 746 21.71 -53.86 -44.95
C ASP A 746 21.37 -53.02 -43.70
N SER A 747 20.98 -51.76 -43.92
CA SER A 747 20.31 -50.77 -43.05
C SER A 747 21.07 -49.97 -41.95
N ASP A 748 21.37 -48.73 -42.36
CA ASP A 748 20.87 -47.43 -41.85
C ASP A 748 21.33 -46.82 -40.50
N ASP A 749 21.85 -45.59 -40.68
CA ASP A 749 21.87 -44.42 -39.80
C ASP A 749 22.67 -44.45 -38.49
N GLN A 750 23.99 -44.25 -38.62
CA GLN A 750 24.75 -43.45 -37.65
C GLN A 750 25.61 -42.40 -38.36
N GLU A 751 25.17 -41.15 -38.28
CA GLU A 751 25.89 -39.97 -38.72
C GLU A 751 27.25 -39.85 -38.01
N LYS A 752 28.32 -39.90 -38.80
CA LYS A 752 29.64 -39.38 -38.43
C LYS A 752 29.53 -37.88 -38.14
N GLN A 753 29.55 -37.49 -36.86
CA GLN A 753 29.92 -36.12 -36.50
C GLN A 753 31.41 -35.91 -36.81
N SER A 754 31.68 -35.33 -37.98
CA SER A 754 32.90 -34.56 -38.16
C SER A 754 32.93 -33.46 -37.09
N LYS A 755 33.99 -33.40 -36.28
CA LYS A 755 34.20 -32.27 -35.35
C LYS A 755 34.27 -30.99 -36.20
N LYS A 756 33.18 -30.23 -36.26
CA LYS A 756 33.18 -28.88 -36.85
C LYS A 756 34.13 -28.03 -36.00
N LYS A 757 35.07 -27.34 -36.64
CA LYS A 757 35.92 -26.36 -35.95
C LYS A 757 35.00 -25.35 -35.23
N PRO A 758 35.31 -24.93 -33.99
CA PRO A 758 34.54 -23.91 -33.29
C PRO A 758 34.36 -22.68 -34.17
N ARG A 759 33.14 -22.15 -34.24
CA ARG A 759 32.87 -20.89 -34.96
C ARG A 759 33.55 -19.75 -34.21
N LEU A 760 34.27 -18.92 -34.94
CA LEU A 760 34.91 -17.74 -34.38
C LEU A 760 33.81 -16.72 -34.06
N PHE A 761 33.76 -16.23 -32.83
CA PHE A 761 32.80 -15.23 -32.38
C PHE A 761 33.58 -14.15 -31.66
N CYS A 762 33.44 -12.90 -32.10
CA CYS A 762 34.07 -11.77 -31.45
C CYS A 762 33.08 -11.10 -30.50
N ASP A 763 33.32 -11.24 -29.20
CA ASP A 763 32.47 -10.65 -28.14
C ASP A 763 32.53 -9.09 -28.11
N ILE A 764 33.52 -8.49 -28.79
CA ILE A 764 33.71 -7.03 -28.83
C ILE A 764 32.82 -6.37 -29.90
N CYS A 765 32.53 -7.05 -31.01
CA CYS A 765 31.75 -6.48 -32.13
C CYS A 765 30.48 -7.28 -32.49
N ASP A 766 30.16 -8.35 -31.77
CA ASP A 766 29.03 -9.25 -32.03
C ASP A 766 29.03 -9.85 -33.45
N CYS A 767 30.21 -10.09 -34.01
CA CYS A 767 30.41 -10.61 -35.36
C CYS A 767 30.69 -12.13 -35.33
N PHE A 768 29.99 -12.93 -36.15
CA PHE A 768 30.29 -14.37 -36.34
C PHE A 768 31.20 -14.63 -37.55
N ASP A 769 32.10 -15.60 -37.40
CA ASP A 769 32.94 -16.24 -38.43
C ASP A 769 33.94 -15.33 -39.18
N LEU A 770 34.18 -14.09 -38.69
CA LEU A 770 35.10 -13.13 -39.32
C LEU A 770 36.49 -13.06 -38.67
N HIS A 771 36.56 -12.91 -37.34
CA HIS A 771 37.79 -12.89 -36.54
C HIS A 771 37.48 -13.38 -35.12
N ASP A 772 38.49 -13.83 -34.39
CA ASP A 772 38.37 -14.14 -32.97
C ASP A 772 38.40 -12.86 -32.13
N THR A 773 37.99 -12.92 -30.85
CA THR A 773 37.97 -11.75 -29.97
C THR A 773 39.34 -11.06 -29.88
N GLU A 774 40.46 -11.79 -29.91
CA GLU A 774 41.83 -11.22 -29.80
C GLU A 774 42.33 -10.49 -31.06
N ASP A 775 41.70 -10.73 -32.22
CA ASP A 775 42.07 -10.12 -33.51
C ASP A 775 41.14 -8.96 -33.90
N CYS A 776 40.34 -8.46 -32.94
CA CYS A 776 39.33 -7.45 -33.20
C CYS A 776 39.96 -6.09 -33.54
N PRO A 777 39.68 -5.50 -34.73
CA PRO A 777 40.25 -4.20 -35.13
C PRO A 777 39.91 -3.07 -34.14
N THR A 778 38.79 -3.20 -33.43
CA THR A 778 38.32 -2.29 -32.37
C THR A 778 39.15 -2.38 -31.08
N GLN A 779 39.83 -3.51 -30.84
CA GLN A 779 40.70 -3.70 -29.67
C GLN A 779 41.99 -2.86 -29.75
N ALA A 780 42.42 -2.48 -30.96
CA ALA A 780 43.57 -1.60 -31.18
C ALA A 780 43.27 -0.11 -30.97
N GLN A 781 42.00 0.30 -30.74
CA GLN A 781 41.63 1.70 -30.54
C GLN A 781 41.46 2.12 -29.08
N MET A 782 41.73 1.24 -28.11
CA MET A 782 41.68 1.59 -26.68
C MET A 782 43.05 1.39 -26.04
N SER A 783 43.96 2.34 -26.27
CA SER A 783 45.18 2.46 -25.46
C SER A 783 45.52 3.92 -25.21
N GLU A 784 44.85 4.49 -24.21
CA GLU A 784 45.33 5.63 -23.43
C GLU A 784 44.95 5.38 -21.97
N ASP A 785 45.66 4.45 -21.31
CA ASP A 785 45.64 4.37 -19.85
C ASP A 785 46.54 5.46 -19.26
N PRO A 786 46.09 6.24 -18.26
CA PRO A 786 46.93 7.21 -17.55
C PRO A 786 48.05 6.51 -16.77
N PRO A 787 49.19 7.18 -16.50
CA PRO A 787 50.33 6.53 -15.88
C PRO A 787 49.99 6.04 -14.46
N HIS A 788 50.30 4.78 -14.16
CA HIS A 788 50.13 4.20 -12.84
C HIS A 788 50.93 4.97 -11.77
N SER A 789 50.26 5.33 -10.68
CA SER A 789 50.85 6.12 -9.59
C SER A 789 51.97 5.36 -8.84
N THR A 790 53.14 5.97 -8.75
CA THR A 790 54.34 5.53 -8.02
C THR A 790 54.23 5.76 -6.50
N HIS A 791 53.39 5.01 -5.78
CA HIS A 791 53.34 5.08 -4.32
C HIS A 791 54.10 3.91 -3.66
N HIS A 792 55.26 4.21 -3.05
CA HIS A 792 56.12 3.24 -2.34
C HIS A 792 55.93 3.27 -0.81
N GLY A 793 54.70 3.13 -0.33
CA GLY A 793 54.37 3.08 1.10
C GLY A 793 54.36 1.67 1.68
N SER A 794 54.65 1.53 2.98
CA SER A 794 54.64 0.24 3.70
C SER A 794 53.21 -0.31 3.80
N ARG A 795 53.05 -1.64 3.75
CA ARG A 795 51.75 -2.36 3.65
C ARG A 795 50.79 -2.15 4.85
N SER A 796 51.23 -1.41 5.86
CA SER A 796 50.49 -1.09 7.09
C SER A 796 50.11 0.38 7.22
N GLU A 797 50.47 1.25 6.26
CA GLU A 797 50.05 2.65 6.23
C GLU A 797 48.90 2.87 5.24
N GLU A 798 47.88 3.55 5.70
CA GLU A 798 46.71 3.90 4.91
C GLU A 798 47.10 4.94 3.84
N ARG A 799 46.74 4.65 2.59
CA ARG A 799 47.14 5.47 1.45
C ARG A 799 46.32 6.78 1.48
N PRO A 800 46.97 7.96 1.41
CA PRO A 800 46.25 9.23 1.37
C PRO A 800 45.29 9.28 0.18
N TYR A 801 44.00 9.42 0.48
CA TYR A 801 42.92 9.57 -0.49
C TYR A 801 42.14 10.84 -0.18
N CYS A 802 41.83 11.61 -1.22
CA CYS A 802 41.07 12.83 -1.10
C CYS A 802 39.63 12.57 -1.54
N GLU A 803 38.68 12.63 -0.61
CA GLU A 803 37.25 12.48 -0.94
C GLU A 803 36.66 13.72 -1.64
N ILE A 804 37.38 14.84 -1.68
CA ILE A 804 36.90 16.09 -2.31
C ILE A 804 37.13 16.07 -3.83
N CYS A 805 38.28 15.56 -4.30
CA CYS A 805 38.60 15.45 -5.74
C CYS A 805 38.75 13.99 -6.23
N GLU A 806 38.43 13.02 -5.37
CA GLU A 806 38.48 11.57 -5.65
C GLU A 806 39.85 11.04 -6.15
N MET A 807 40.95 11.73 -5.83
CA MET A 807 42.30 11.33 -6.23
C MET A 807 43.15 10.80 -5.06
N PHE A 808 43.96 9.79 -5.35
CA PHE A 808 44.99 9.29 -4.43
C PHE A 808 46.25 10.17 -4.46
N GLY A 809 46.81 10.47 -3.28
CA GLY A 809 48.11 11.18 -3.15
C GLY A 809 48.13 12.33 -2.14
N HIS A 810 46.98 12.78 -1.65
CA HIS A 810 46.85 13.74 -0.56
C HIS A 810 45.56 13.47 0.24
N TRP A 811 45.45 14.04 1.44
CA TRP A 811 44.23 13.98 2.25
C TRP A 811 43.29 15.14 1.91
N ALA A 812 41.98 14.96 2.13
CA ALA A 812 40.96 15.99 1.91
C ALA A 812 41.30 17.34 2.56
N THR A 813 42.00 17.36 3.70
CA THR A 813 42.41 18.58 4.39
C THR A 813 43.43 19.44 3.65
N ASN A 814 44.10 18.88 2.64
CA ASN A 814 45.13 19.53 1.86
C ASN A 814 44.71 19.72 0.39
N CYS A 815 43.42 19.51 0.09
CA CYS A 815 42.84 19.76 -1.22
C CYS A 815 42.64 21.26 -1.42
N ASN A 816 42.95 21.77 -2.61
CA ASN A 816 42.72 23.17 -2.95
C ASN A 816 41.28 23.30 -3.46
N ASP A 817 40.44 24.11 -2.80
CA ASP A 817 38.98 24.16 -3.04
C ASP A 817 38.56 24.61 -4.47
N ASP A 818 39.50 25.11 -5.29
CA ASP A 818 39.23 25.65 -6.62
C ASP A 818 39.20 24.61 -7.76
N GLU A 819 39.45 23.32 -7.47
CA GLU A 819 39.34 22.21 -8.44
C GLU A 819 38.30 21.18 -7.97
N THR A 820 37.03 21.57 -7.96
CA THR A 820 35.90 20.66 -7.76
C THR A 820 35.16 20.42 -9.08
N PHE A 821 34.86 19.16 -9.37
CA PHE A 821 34.02 18.71 -10.49
C PHE A 821 32.57 18.56 -10.04
#